data_AF-A0A927YB81-F1
#
_entry.id   AF-A0A927YB81-F1
#
_cell.length_a   1.000
_cell.length_b   1.000
_cell.length_c   1.000
_cell.angle_alpha   90.00
_cell.angle_beta   90.00
_cell.angle_gamma   90.00
#
_symmetry.space_group_name_H-M   'P 1'
#
loop_
_entity.id
_entity.type
_entity.pdbx_description
1 polymer ?
#
loop_
_entity_poly.entity_id
_entity_poly.type
_entity_poly.pdbx_seq_one_letter_code
_entity_poly.pdbx_strand_id
1 'polypeptide(L)'
;MEKLIFSKFSNERAEVFQIHTDIWQDVAGTREVRKVAACEAAKAHIRNLSHLYRELSKVYEEQGIHANRCTLSEDGSYVSLEYLTGRNFQDYLDELYVQGEYVQISMEIEKFAEKLRSLGKQLPFERTAAFEEVFGRPEFKAEKFGALINNIDLIFPNIILGEDGWTIIDYEWTFEFVIPVDFVIYRAIHYYLTSSKRSELRAEQIYSRVGIDPAEIPVFEEMEHCFQLYILGGTFGMNNIYPLVAGKVMNIEHIRHEAERFLKQDEIKVYYGFDEENFKEEDSVTVWPIGGKGHSYDIPVPQGIRRLRVDPGEFRGILHFKMAHLLGRSDLKLSCDTNGEHMSSQNFLFDTDDPYLIFEGFDGKSGTFHVELQLDMVLKDTPEAVKDLITDRARYYDYYTATLEQHKVISEAYSEALKKAIEYDKLVASASFKASKPIRVTVDGIKGFLHHHYWIIGGLRNAKRFVKNKGLQGMRDFNAREWQLRKNLHVLKEISLVYDLREMDKQLEEIKGISQDIKFSIIVPLYNTPELYLRKMIESVLTQTYENFELCLADGSDRKHRYVGDICREYRWHDKRVVYKKLKKNAGISGNTNACMEMATGDYFALFDHDDFLHPTALYENYKAIKEQKADFLYSDENTFHETIDDAYNPHYKPDFSPDYLRSVNYICHLTVFSRKLYEKVGGFRQEFDGSQDYDMILRLTEKAEKIVHIPEILYYWRAHAQSTAQDIHAKDYCMDAAKRALSEHLKRVGLKGTVEDGAVLSWYRMKYEIEGEPLISIIIPNKDHIDLLKRCIDSILLRSSYQNIEIIVVENNSERKSTFEYYETLTDERIRVVTWESEFNYSAINNFGVSFAKGEYILLLNNDMEVISEDWLQEMLMFAQRSDVGAVGAKLYYPDDTIQHAGVILGIGGVAGHSHKYFAKEEPGYFARLVVAQNLSAVTAACMMMPKKVFAEVGGLDEAYKVAFNDVDLCMKIRKAGYLIVYTPYAQLYHYESVSRGSEDTPEKVERFNGEVRRFMELWGDELAAGDPYYNKNLSLVYEDFRERE
;
A
#
# COMPACT_ATOMS: atom_id res chain seq x y z
N MET A 1 -14.82 -10.35 52.61
CA MET A 1 -13.68 -9.80 51.84
C MET A 1 -14.26 -9.16 50.60
N GLU A 2 -13.85 -7.93 50.31
CA GLU A 2 -14.18 -7.26 49.06
C GLU A 2 -13.54 -8.03 47.90
N LYS A 3 -14.25 -8.17 46.79
CA LYS A 3 -13.81 -8.88 45.59
C LYS A 3 -13.63 -7.89 44.45
N LEU A 4 -12.45 -7.87 43.85
CA LEU A 4 -12.21 -7.20 42.57
C LEU A 4 -12.92 -7.97 41.46
N ILE A 5 -13.81 -7.30 40.71
CA ILE A 5 -14.58 -7.89 39.60
C ILE A 5 -13.88 -7.61 38.27
N PHE A 6 -13.37 -6.41 38.10
CA PHE A 6 -12.84 -5.92 36.84
C PHE A 6 -11.83 -4.81 37.11
N SER A 7 -10.77 -4.75 36.32
CA SER A 7 -9.77 -3.68 36.36
C SER A 7 -9.40 -3.28 34.94
N LYS A 8 -9.34 -1.98 34.68
CA LYS A 8 -8.89 -1.41 33.40
C LYS A 8 -7.73 -0.45 33.66
N PHE A 9 -6.59 -0.69 33.02
CA PHE A 9 -5.38 0.13 33.14
C PHE A 9 -5.31 1.16 32.01
N SER A 10 -4.76 2.35 32.30
CA SER A 10 -4.44 3.39 31.32
C SER A 10 -2.94 3.63 31.21
N ASN A 11 -2.18 2.56 31.00
CA ASN A 11 -0.70 2.56 31.02
C ASN A 11 -0.07 3.30 29.84
N GLU A 12 -0.87 3.56 28.80
CA GLU A 12 -0.50 4.27 27.57
C GLU A 12 -0.53 5.80 27.70
N ARG A 13 -1.02 6.33 28.82
CA ARG A 13 -1.06 7.78 29.09
C ARG A 13 0.26 8.27 29.67
N ALA A 14 0.48 9.59 29.64
CA ALA A 14 1.58 10.23 30.35
C ALA A 14 1.62 9.78 31.81
N GLU A 15 2.81 9.63 32.40
CA GLU A 15 2.99 9.07 33.75
C GLU A 15 2.11 9.75 34.81
N VAL A 16 1.86 11.05 34.68
CA VAL A 16 0.99 11.85 35.56
C VAL A 16 -0.50 11.53 35.45
N PHE A 17 -0.94 10.80 34.41
CA PHE A 17 -2.34 10.42 34.13
C PHE A 17 -2.57 8.91 34.15
N GLN A 18 -1.57 8.10 34.52
CA GLN A 18 -1.70 6.65 34.57
C GLN A 18 -2.47 6.19 35.81
N ILE A 19 -3.63 5.57 35.57
CA ILE A 19 -4.52 5.07 36.61
C ILE A 19 -4.99 3.66 36.24
N HIS A 20 -5.51 2.92 37.22
CA HIS A 20 -6.38 1.78 36.96
C HIS A 20 -7.76 2.03 37.55
N THR A 21 -8.79 1.67 36.80
CA THR A 21 -10.19 1.76 37.21
C THR A 21 -10.68 0.37 37.57
N ASP A 22 -10.95 0.18 38.85
CA ASP A 22 -11.40 -1.09 39.41
C ASP A 22 -12.90 -1.05 39.72
N ILE A 23 -13.57 -2.19 39.53
CA ILE A 23 -14.91 -2.42 40.07
C ILE A 23 -14.78 -3.42 41.22
N TRP A 24 -15.08 -2.95 42.43
CA TRP A 24 -15.07 -3.76 43.65
C TRP A 24 -16.49 -4.13 44.06
N GLN A 25 -16.65 -5.31 44.67
CA GLN A 25 -17.92 -5.75 45.25
C GLN A 25 -17.73 -6.22 46.69
N ASP A 26 -18.55 -5.68 47.58
CA ASP A 26 -18.57 -6.08 48.98
C ASP A 26 -19.32 -7.42 49.19
N VAL A 27 -19.33 -7.91 50.43
CA VAL A 27 -19.99 -9.19 50.78
C VAL A 27 -21.53 -9.09 50.70
N ALA A 28 -22.09 -7.87 50.77
CA ALA A 28 -23.52 -7.62 50.61
C ALA A 28 -23.94 -7.51 49.14
N GLY A 29 -22.98 -7.54 48.20
CA GLY A 29 -23.21 -7.44 46.77
C GLY A 29 -23.18 -6.00 46.23
N THR A 30 -22.95 -5.00 47.09
CA THR A 30 -22.80 -3.59 46.70
C THR A 30 -21.54 -3.42 45.89
N ARG A 31 -21.61 -2.70 44.77
CA ARG A 31 -20.47 -2.42 43.90
C ARG A 31 -20.01 -0.98 44.05
N GLU A 32 -18.72 -0.76 43.89
CA GLU A 32 -18.11 0.58 43.80
C GLU A 32 -17.04 0.59 42.71
N VAL A 33 -16.79 1.78 42.15
CA VAL A 33 -15.74 2.01 41.16
C VAL A 33 -14.60 2.76 41.82
N ARG A 34 -13.38 2.21 41.83
CA ARG A 34 -12.19 2.88 42.37
C ARG A 34 -11.28 3.31 41.23
N LYS A 35 -10.97 4.60 41.11
CA LYS A 35 -9.89 5.10 40.24
C LYS A 35 -8.63 5.23 41.09
N VAL A 36 -7.63 4.39 40.81
CA VAL A 36 -6.42 4.22 41.61
C VAL A 36 -5.20 4.71 40.83
N ALA A 37 -4.32 5.47 41.46
CA ALA A 37 -3.08 5.92 40.84
C ALA A 37 -2.16 4.72 40.54
N ALA A 38 -1.68 4.60 39.30
CA ALA A 38 -0.76 3.52 38.92
C ALA A 38 0.68 3.76 39.43
N CYS A 39 1.03 5.02 39.67
CA CYS A 39 2.35 5.44 40.15
C CYS A 39 2.24 6.67 41.07
N GLU A 40 3.36 7.07 41.70
CA GLU A 40 3.40 8.26 42.55
C GLU A 40 3.07 9.55 41.79
N ALA A 41 3.51 9.67 40.53
CA ALA A 41 3.25 10.85 39.70
C ALA A 41 1.75 11.09 39.45
N ALA A 42 0.97 10.00 39.32
CA ALA A 42 -0.47 10.06 39.07
C ALA A 42 -1.34 10.37 40.31
N LYS A 43 -0.77 10.37 41.53
CA LYS A 43 -1.53 10.67 42.76
C LYS A 43 -2.08 12.09 42.78
N ALA A 44 -1.38 13.05 42.16
CA ALA A 44 -1.87 14.42 42.04
C ALA A 44 -3.15 14.49 41.20
N HIS A 45 -3.19 13.76 40.08
CA HIS A 45 -4.36 13.63 39.21
C HIS A 45 -5.55 13.01 39.93
N ILE A 46 -5.34 11.89 40.64
CA ILE A 46 -6.40 11.24 41.44
C ILE A 46 -6.96 12.16 42.53
N ARG A 47 -6.09 12.88 43.27
CA ARG A 47 -6.54 13.83 44.31
C ARG A 47 -7.40 14.95 43.72
N ASN A 48 -7.10 15.37 42.49
CA ASN A 48 -7.85 16.42 41.82
C ASN A 48 -9.31 16.03 41.54
N LEU A 49 -9.62 14.75 41.28
CA LEU A 49 -10.98 14.29 41.00
C LEU A 49 -12.00 14.65 42.09
N SER A 50 -11.59 14.61 43.36
CA SER A 50 -12.47 15.00 44.49
C SER A 50 -12.68 16.52 44.58
N HIS A 51 -11.71 17.31 44.09
CA HIS A 51 -11.88 18.76 43.92
C HIS A 51 -12.84 19.05 42.75
N LEU A 52 -12.62 18.43 41.60
CA LEU A 52 -13.46 18.56 40.41
C LEU A 52 -14.92 18.19 40.68
N TYR A 53 -15.17 17.09 41.39
CA TYR A 53 -16.51 16.70 41.83
C TYR A 53 -17.24 17.83 42.59
N ARG A 54 -16.55 18.49 43.53
CA ARG A 54 -17.15 19.56 44.36
C ARG A 54 -17.45 20.81 43.54
N GLU A 55 -16.57 21.19 42.64
CA GLU A 55 -16.78 22.38 41.80
C GLU A 55 -17.85 22.13 40.72
N LEU A 56 -17.84 20.97 40.07
CA LEU A 56 -18.87 20.58 39.10
C LEU A 56 -20.25 20.47 39.75
N SER A 57 -20.35 19.91 40.96
CA SER A 57 -21.64 19.77 41.66
C SER A 57 -22.32 21.13 41.84
N LYS A 58 -21.59 22.21 42.14
CA LYS A 58 -22.16 23.56 42.26
C LYS A 58 -22.73 24.09 40.94
N VAL A 59 -22.11 23.75 39.82
CA VAL A 59 -22.54 24.20 38.48
C VAL A 59 -23.69 23.35 37.95
N TYR A 60 -23.68 22.05 38.27
CA TYR A 60 -24.63 21.07 37.74
C TYR A 60 -25.95 21.02 38.51
N GLU A 61 -25.95 21.28 39.82
CA GLU A 61 -27.15 21.26 40.68
C GLU A 61 -28.26 22.19 40.16
N GLU A 62 -27.91 23.36 39.64
CA GLU A 62 -28.89 24.35 39.14
C GLU A 62 -29.59 23.92 37.83
N GLN A 63 -29.07 22.90 37.12
CA GLN A 63 -29.55 22.46 35.79
C GLN A 63 -29.99 20.99 35.75
N GLY A 64 -30.19 20.35 36.91
CA GLY A 64 -30.61 18.93 36.97
C GLY A 64 -29.59 18.00 36.31
N ILE A 65 -28.31 18.27 36.56
CA ILE A 65 -27.18 17.38 36.28
C ILE A 65 -26.55 17.04 37.63
N HIS A 66 -26.10 15.80 37.80
CA HIS A 66 -25.44 15.33 39.01
C HIS A 66 -24.10 14.71 38.64
N ALA A 67 -23.01 15.17 39.25
CA ALA A 67 -21.74 14.45 39.16
C ALA A 67 -21.81 13.23 40.10
N ASN A 68 -21.37 12.06 39.63
CA ASN A 68 -21.30 10.87 40.47
C ASN A 68 -20.44 11.14 41.71
N ARG A 69 -20.88 10.70 42.89
CA ARG A 69 -20.23 11.04 44.16
C ARG A 69 -18.82 10.47 44.22
N CYS A 70 -17.83 11.32 44.49
CA CYS A 70 -16.42 10.94 44.62
C CYS A 70 -15.89 11.13 46.04
N THR A 71 -15.33 10.07 46.63
CA THR A 71 -14.69 10.08 47.95
C THR A 71 -13.21 9.73 47.83
N LEU A 72 -12.32 10.58 48.36
CA LEU A 72 -10.87 10.36 48.33
C LEU A 72 -10.42 9.44 49.49
N SER A 73 -9.50 8.51 49.22
CA SER A 73 -8.89 7.65 50.25
C SER A 73 -7.98 8.45 51.20
N GLU A 74 -7.77 7.95 52.42
CA GLU A 74 -6.98 8.65 53.46
C GLU A 74 -5.53 8.92 53.06
N ASP A 75 -4.92 8.03 52.28
CA ASP A 75 -3.57 8.14 51.73
C ASP A 75 -3.51 8.87 50.38
N GLY A 76 -4.68 9.22 49.82
CA GLY A 76 -4.84 9.86 48.51
C GLY A 76 -4.32 9.03 47.35
N SER A 77 -4.33 7.69 47.47
CA SER A 77 -3.92 6.75 46.42
C SER A 77 -5.05 6.40 45.45
N TYR A 78 -6.31 6.53 45.87
CA TYR A 78 -7.48 6.31 45.02
C TYR A 78 -8.67 7.20 45.38
N VAL A 79 -9.60 7.34 44.44
CA VAL A 79 -10.96 7.84 44.71
C VAL A 79 -11.98 6.72 44.48
N SER A 80 -13.02 6.68 45.33
CA SER A 80 -14.17 5.78 45.15
C SER A 80 -15.37 6.56 44.62
N LEU A 81 -16.01 5.99 43.61
CA LEU A 81 -17.20 6.45 42.90
C LEU A 81 -18.31 5.41 43.09
N GLU A 82 -19.56 5.85 43.18
CA GLU A 82 -20.69 4.93 43.29
C GLU A 82 -20.86 4.15 41.97
N TYR A 83 -21.09 2.83 42.06
CA TYR A 83 -21.41 2.03 40.89
C TYR A 83 -22.88 2.20 40.53
N LEU A 84 -23.14 3.03 39.53
CA LEU A 84 -24.49 3.32 39.07
C LEU A 84 -24.90 2.35 37.95
N THR A 85 -26.05 1.72 38.12
CA THR A 85 -26.69 0.91 37.08
C THR A 85 -27.80 1.72 36.43
N GLY A 86 -27.76 1.86 35.12
CA GLY A 86 -28.78 2.58 34.38
C GLY A 86 -28.47 2.61 32.90
N ARG A 87 -29.43 3.07 32.12
CA ARG A 87 -29.25 3.27 30.68
C ARG A 87 -28.45 4.55 30.46
N ASN A 88 -27.33 4.45 29.74
CA ASN A 88 -26.59 5.64 29.35
C ASN A 88 -27.22 6.32 28.13
N PHE A 89 -26.86 7.58 27.88
CA PHE A 89 -27.46 8.38 26.83
C PHE A 89 -27.12 7.84 25.42
N GLN A 90 -25.97 7.18 25.24
CA GLN A 90 -25.65 6.52 23.97
C GLN A 90 -26.58 5.34 23.70
N ASP A 91 -26.76 4.44 24.68
CA ASP A 91 -27.71 3.31 24.57
C ASP A 91 -29.14 3.83 24.35
N TYR A 92 -29.45 5.04 24.85
CA TYR A 92 -30.69 5.72 24.52
C TYR A 92 -30.86 6.01 23.04
N LEU A 93 -29.88 6.71 22.45
CA LEU A 93 -29.90 7.05 21.04
C LEU A 93 -29.78 5.82 20.12
N ASP A 94 -29.09 4.77 20.56
CA ASP A 94 -28.93 3.53 19.80
C ASP A 94 -30.22 2.75 19.61
N GLU A 95 -31.08 2.66 20.63
CA GLU A 95 -32.38 2.01 20.44
C GLU A 95 -33.29 2.82 19.51
N LEU A 96 -33.27 4.16 19.61
CA LEU A 96 -33.99 5.02 18.66
C LEU A 96 -33.48 4.82 17.24
N TYR A 97 -32.17 4.63 17.08
CA TYR A 97 -31.55 4.36 15.79
C TYR A 97 -31.99 3.01 15.21
N VAL A 98 -32.00 1.95 16.03
CA VAL A 98 -32.52 0.62 15.63
C VAL A 98 -34.01 0.67 15.28
N GLN A 99 -34.78 1.55 15.93
CA GLN A 99 -36.20 1.78 15.64
C GLN A 99 -36.45 2.66 14.41
N GLY A 100 -35.39 3.22 13.80
CA GLY A 100 -35.48 4.11 12.65
C GLY A 100 -35.95 5.53 12.99
N GLU A 101 -35.91 5.94 14.25
CA GLU A 101 -36.38 7.23 14.74
C GLU A 101 -35.31 8.35 14.62
N TYR A 102 -34.75 8.53 13.43
CA TYR A 102 -33.62 9.45 13.21
C TYR A 102 -33.92 10.92 13.56
N VAL A 103 -35.17 11.35 13.36
CA VAL A 103 -35.62 12.69 13.75
C VAL A 103 -35.61 12.85 15.27
N GLN A 104 -36.03 11.82 16.01
CA GLN A 104 -36.02 11.84 17.46
C GLN A 104 -34.60 11.92 18.00
N ILE A 105 -33.65 11.17 17.41
CA ILE A 105 -32.22 11.26 17.77
C ILE A 105 -31.71 12.70 17.62
N SER A 106 -32.07 13.37 16.53
CA SER A 106 -31.64 14.74 16.26
C SER A 106 -32.22 15.70 17.32
N MET A 107 -33.49 15.53 17.68
CA MET A 107 -34.14 16.32 18.74
C MET A 107 -33.50 16.09 20.12
N GLU A 108 -33.10 14.87 20.45
CA GLU A 108 -32.44 14.57 21.73
C GLU A 108 -31.02 15.15 21.79
N ILE A 109 -30.29 15.14 20.67
CA ILE A 109 -28.98 15.81 20.57
C ILE A 109 -29.13 17.35 20.64
N GLU A 110 -30.16 17.92 20.03
CA GLU A 110 -30.49 19.35 20.14
C GLU A 110 -30.78 19.75 21.60
N LYS A 111 -31.63 18.99 22.32
CA LYS A 111 -31.87 19.19 23.76
C LYS A 111 -30.58 19.10 24.56
N PHE A 112 -29.68 18.20 24.18
CA PHE A 112 -28.38 18.08 24.84
C PHE A 112 -27.52 19.31 24.66
N ALA A 113 -27.41 19.83 23.44
CA ALA A 113 -26.69 21.06 23.15
C ALA A 113 -27.27 22.27 23.89
N GLU A 114 -28.60 22.41 23.91
CA GLU A 114 -29.29 23.48 24.64
C GLU A 114 -28.98 23.42 26.15
N LYS A 115 -29.04 22.23 26.73
CA LYS A 115 -28.74 22.02 28.16
C LYS A 115 -27.29 22.34 28.50
N LEU A 116 -26.32 22.05 27.62
CA LEU A 116 -24.93 22.43 27.86
C LEU A 116 -24.71 23.94 27.77
N ARG A 117 -25.37 24.62 26.82
CA ARG A 117 -25.28 26.09 26.68
C ARG A 117 -25.90 26.84 27.85
N SER A 118 -26.82 26.23 28.59
CA SER A 118 -27.39 26.79 29.82
C SER A 118 -26.57 26.53 31.08
N LEU A 119 -25.46 25.76 31.01
CA LEU A 119 -24.62 25.47 32.18
C LEU A 119 -23.76 26.66 32.59
N GLY A 120 -23.93 27.09 33.83
CA GLY A 120 -23.11 28.11 34.48
C GLY A 120 -23.17 29.48 33.79
N LYS A 121 -22.37 30.41 34.31
CA LYS A 121 -22.23 31.73 33.71
C LYS A 121 -21.29 31.65 32.51
N GLN A 122 -21.82 31.91 31.32
CA GLN A 122 -21.04 31.99 30.08
C GLN A 122 -20.09 33.20 30.14
N LEU A 123 -18.79 32.93 30.03
CA LEU A 123 -17.71 33.91 29.98
C LEU A 123 -17.11 33.93 28.57
N PRO A 124 -16.65 35.08 28.08
CA PRO A 124 -15.94 35.15 26.81
C PRO A 124 -14.67 34.29 26.90
N PHE A 125 -14.37 33.59 25.81
CA PHE A 125 -13.18 32.78 25.67
C PHE A 125 -11.95 33.69 25.59
N GLU A 126 -11.01 33.48 26.51
CA GLU A 126 -9.68 34.09 26.48
C GLU A 126 -8.63 33.00 26.35
N ARG A 127 -7.70 33.18 25.40
CA ARG A 127 -6.60 32.26 25.19
C ARG A 127 -5.59 32.40 26.34
N THR A 128 -5.57 31.43 27.24
CA THR A 128 -4.62 31.36 28.36
C THR A 128 -3.50 30.36 28.05
N ALA A 129 -2.36 30.48 28.72
CA ALA A 129 -1.26 29.53 28.56
C ALA A 129 -1.66 28.09 28.93
N ALA A 130 -2.49 27.92 29.96
CA ALA A 130 -3.02 26.61 30.36
C ALA A 130 -3.97 26.01 29.31
N PHE A 131 -4.76 26.84 28.62
CA PHE A 131 -5.57 26.39 27.49
C PHE A 131 -4.68 25.97 26.32
N GLU A 132 -3.66 26.76 25.97
CA GLU A 132 -2.76 26.45 24.85
C GLU A 132 -1.97 25.15 25.05
N GLU A 133 -1.60 24.84 26.29
CA GLU A 133 -0.91 23.59 26.64
C GLU A 133 -1.76 22.35 26.33
N VAL A 134 -3.09 22.46 26.47
CA VAL A 134 -4.01 21.33 26.32
C VAL A 134 -4.61 21.25 24.92
N PHE A 135 -5.05 22.38 24.36
CA PHE A 135 -5.85 22.43 23.12
C PHE A 135 -5.16 23.18 21.98
N GLY A 136 -3.89 23.55 22.12
CA GLY A 136 -3.14 24.26 21.09
C GLY A 136 -3.60 25.71 20.89
N ARG A 137 -3.43 26.24 19.67
CA ARG A 137 -3.68 27.66 19.35
C ARG A 137 -4.81 27.85 18.32
N PRO A 138 -6.04 27.39 18.61
CA PRO A 138 -7.15 27.48 17.67
C PRO A 138 -7.51 28.94 17.37
N GLU A 139 -7.82 29.21 16.10
CA GLU A 139 -8.30 30.50 15.62
C GLU A 139 -9.81 30.46 15.38
N PHE A 140 -10.56 31.19 16.20
CA PHE A 140 -12.02 31.30 16.06
C PHE A 140 -12.39 32.56 15.27
N LYS A 141 -13.27 32.40 14.28
CA LYS A 141 -13.79 33.52 13.47
C LYS A 141 -14.77 34.41 14.23
N ALA A 142 -15.41 33.86 15.26
CA ALA A 142 -16.37 34.55 16.11
C ALA A 142 -15.97 34.47 17.59
N GLU A 143 -16.47 35.41 18.38
CA GLU A 143 -16.28 35.37 19.83
C GLU A 143 -16.95 34.12 20.41
N LYS A 144 -16.18 33.34 21.16
CA LYS A 144 -16.65 32.10 21.79
C LYS A 144 -16.94 32.32 23.26
N PHE A 145 -17.84 31.51 23.79
CA PHE A 145 -18.22 31.52 25.19
C PHE A 145 -18.15 30.12 25.78
N GLY A 146 -17.85 30.05 27.06
CA GLY A 146 -17.82 28.81 27.82
C GLY A 146 -18.01 29.05 29.31
N ALA A 147 -18.07 27.96 30.08
CA ALA A 147 -18.11 28.05 31.53
C ALA A 147 -16.70 28.32 32.09
N LEU A 148 -16.60 28.70 33.37
CA LEU A 148 -15.31 28.81 34.06
C LEU A 148 -14.69 27.43 34.36
N ILE A 149 -15.56 26.42 34.56
CA ILE A 149 -15.19 25.02 34.74
C ILE A 149 -15.86 24.20 33.66
N ASN A 150 -15.08 23.48 32.85
CA ASN A 150 -15.58 22.75 31.68
C ASN A 150 -15.17 21.29 31.77
N ASN A 151 -16.16 20.40 31.77
CA ASN A 151 -15.96 18.96 31.68
C ASN A 151 -16.09 18.52 30.22
N ILE A 152 -14.98 18.10 29.60
CA ILE A 152 -14.99 17.61 28.22
C ILE A 152 -15.26 16.10 28.13
N ASP A 153 -15.40 15.40 29.27
CA ASP A 153 -15.84 14.00 29.35
C ASP A 153 -17.37 13.82 29.28
N LEU A 154 -18.10 14.89 28.97
CA LEU A 154 -19.55 14.88 28.72
C LEU A 154 -19.93 14.21 27.38
N ILE A 155 -19.31 13.07 27.07
CA ILE A 155 -19.68 12.20 25.95
C ILE A 155 -20.86 11.30 26.33
N PHE A 156 -21.67 10.88 25.36
CA PHE A 156 -22.93 10.19 25.62
C PHE A 156 -22.83 8.89 26.47
N PRO A 157 -21.79 8.06 26.36
CA PRO A 157 -21.61 6.90 27.25
C PRO A 157 -21.44 7.24 28.74
N ASN A 158 -20.93 8.44 29.05
CA ASN A 158 -20.63 8.87 30.41
C ASN A 158 -21.84 9.54 31.11
N ILE A 159 -23.00 9.54 30.46
CA ILE A 159 -24.23 10.18 30.95
C ILE A 159 -25.26 9.09 31.23
N ILE A 160 -25.57 8.84 32.50
CA ILE A 160 -26.67 7.94 32.89
C ILE A 160 -27.96 8.75 32.99
N LEU A 161 -29.02 8.24 32.37
CA LEU A 161 -30.36 8.82 32.45
C LEU A 161 -31.08 8.32 33.71
N GLY A 162 -31.44 9.24 34.61
CA GLY A 162 -32.20 8.96 35.83
C GLY A 162 -33.53 9.72 35.90
N GLU A 163 -34.38 9.38 36.87
CA GLU A 163 -35.69 10.03 37.08
C GLU A 163 -35.56 11.53 37.43
N ASP A 164 -34.47 11.92 38.11
CA ASP A 164 -34.20 13.29 38.58
C ASP A 164 -33.29 14.10 37.63
N GLY A 165 -32.85 13.52 36.49
CA GLY A 165 -31.98 14.21 35.54
C GLY A 165 -30.81 13.35 35.05
N TRP A 166 -29.70 13.99 34.69
CA TRP A 166 -28.52 13.31 34.15
C TRP A 166 -27.47 13.10 35.22
N THR A 167 -26.94 11.88 35.32
CA THR A 167 -25.82 11.59 36.22
C THR A 167 -24.55 11.32 35.42
N ILE A 168 -23.54 12.15 35.63
CA ILE A 168 -22.25 12.09 34.95
C ILE A 168 -21.32 11.16 35.71
N ILE A 169 -20.94 10.04 35.10
CA ILE A 169 -20.12 9.00 35.75
C ILE A 169 -18.62 9.19 35.55
N ASP A 170 -18.22 10.00 34.57
CA ASP A 170 -16.83 10.38 34.37
C ASP A 170 -16.67 11.89 34.12
N TYR A 171 -15.69 12.47 34.80
CA TYR A 171 -15.39 13.90 34.80
C TYR A 171 -13.90 14.14 35.04
N GLU A 172 -13.08 13.16 34.63
CA GLU A 172 -11.63 13.18 34.79
C GLU A 172 -10.99 14.35 34.05
N TRP A 173 -11.50 14.66 32.86
CA TRP A 173 -11.04 15.78 32.05
C TRP A 173 -11.93 16.99 32.24
N THR A 174 -11.77 17.61 33.42
CA THR A 174 -12.39 18.87 33.77
C THR A 174 -11.33 19.95 34.00
N PHE A 175 -11.51 21.11 33.36
CA PHE A 175 -10.54 22.21 33.38
C PHE A 175 -11.14 23.48 33.98
N GLU A 176 -10.34 24.22 34.75
CA GLU A 176 -10.71 25.50 35.38
C GLU A 176 -10.30 26.71 34.52
N PHE A 177 -10.40 26.58 33.20
CA PHE A 177 -10.29 27.66 32.23
C PHE A 177 -11.43 27.57 31.21
N VAL A 178 -11.72 28.67 30.53
CA VAL A 178 -12.84 28.75 29.59
C VAL A 178 -12.54 27.91 28.34
N ILE A 179 -13.41 26.94 28.05
CA ILE A 179 -13.40 26.13 26.83
C ILE A 179 -14.70 26.46 26.07
N PRO A 180 -14.67 26.70 24.75
CA PRO A 180 -15.89 26.92 23.97
C PRO A 180 -16.90 25.79 24.17
N VAL A 181 -18.14 26.11 24.58
CA VAL A 181 -19.18 25.09 24.82
C VAL A 181 -19.50 24.28 23.57
N ASP A 182 -19.38 24.89 22.40
CA ASP A 182 -19.56 24.24 21.10
C ASP A 182 -18.54 23.12 20.86
N PHE A 183 -17.32 23.23 21.42
CA PHE A 183 -16.32 22.16 21.34
C PHE A 183 -16.74 20.94 22.16
N VAL A 184 -17.32 21.14 23.35
CA VAL A 184 -17.84 20.04 24.19
C VAL A 184 -18.99 19.32 23.48
N ILE A 185 -19.89 20.09 22.86
CA ILE A 185 -21.01 19.56 22.07
C ILE A 185 -20.49 18.80 20.84
N TYR A 186 -19.54 19.39 20.11
CA TYR A 186 -18.88 18.76 18.96
C TYR A 186 -18.31 17.40 19.35
N ARG A 187 -17.54 17.34 20.44
CA ARG A 187 -16.87 16.13 20.91
C ARG A 187 -17.88 15.03 21.24
N ALA A 188 -18.95 15.34 21.98
CA ALA A 188 -19.98 14.36 22.30
C ALA A 188 -20.64 13.75 21.05
N ILE A 189 -20.94 14.59 20.04
CA ILE A 189 -21.53 14.15 18.76
C ILE A 189 -20.49 13.37 17.94
N HIS A 190 -19.24 13.81 17.90
CA HIS A 190 -18.16 13.18 17.13
C HIS A 190 -17.90 11.75 17.60
N TYR A 191 -17.78 11.51 18.91
CA TYR A 191 -17.62 10.16 19.47
C TYR A 191 -18.82 9.26 19.20
N TYR A 192 -20.03 9.82 19.10
CA TYR A 192 -21.22 9.06 18.77
C TYR A 192 -21.29 8.67 17.28
N LEU A 193 -20.91 9.56 16.37
CA LEU A 193 -21.02 9.33 14.93
C LEU A 193 -19.87 8.51 14.32
N THR A 194 -18.69 8.50 14.95
CA THR A 194 -17.49 7.83 14.42
C THR A 194 -17.49 6.30 14.54
N SER A 195 -18.49 5.69 15.17
CA SER A 195 -18.63 4.23 15.20
C SER A 195 -19.29 3.70 13.92
N SER A 196 -18.77 2.60 13.35
CA SER A 196 -19.23 1.98 12.09
C SER A 196 -20.67 1.46 12.06
N LYS A 197 -21.44 1.64 13.13
CA LYS A 197 -22.80 1.10 13.29
C LYS A 197 -23.93 2.03 12.82
N ARG A 198 -23.62 3.27 12.36
CA ARG A 198 -24.62 4.36 12.27
C ARG A 198 -24.59 5.16 10.95
N SER A 199 -24.43 4.49 9.80
CA SER A 199 -24.25 5.11 8.47
C SER A 199 -25.35 6.07 8.00
N GLU A 200 -26.57 5.94 8.54
CA GLU A 200 -27.77 6.65 8.11
C GLU A 200 -27.91 8.03 8.77
N LEU A 201 -27.10 8.31 9.80
CA LEU A 201 -27.05 9.61 10.46
C LEU A 201 -26.05 10.53 9.74
N ARG A 202 -26.53 11.58 9.09
CA ARG A 202 -25.69 12.56 8.41
C ARG A 202 -25.09 13.56 9.40
N ALA A 203 -23.77 13.48 9.62
CA ALA A 203 -23.05 14.34 10.56
C ALA A 203 -23.27 15.84 10.32
N GLU A 204 -23.15 16.30 9.06
CA GLU A 204 -23.38 17.71 8.68
C GLU A 204 -24.75 18.23 9.14
N GLN A 205 -25.79 17.38 9.06
CA GLN A 205 -27.16 17.77 9.43
C GLN A 205 -27.32 17.90 10.95
N ILE A 206 -26.65 17.03 11.71
CA ILE A 206 -26.70 17.07 13.18
C ILE A 206 -25.92 18.28 13.71
N TYR A 207 -24.71 18.55 13.19
CA TYR A 207 -23.92 19.71 13.58
C TYR A 207 -24.62 21.03 13.27
N SER A 208 -25.21 21.16 12.08
CA SER A 208 -25.98 22.35 11.71
C SER A 208 -27.20 22.57 12.60
N ARG A 209 -27.92 21.50 12.97
CA ARG A 209 -29.08 21.56 13.88
C ARG A 209 -28.74 22.03 15.28
N VAL A 210 -27.59 21.61 15.81
CA VAL A 210 -27.11 22.12 17.10
C VAL A 210 -26.45 23.49 16.98
N GLY A 211 -26.39 24.11 15.80
CA GLY A 211 -25.83 25.44 15.61
C GLY A 211 -24.30 25.51 15.63
N ILE A 212 -23.61 24.42 15.31
CA ILE A 212 -22.16 24.42 15.05
C ILE A 212 -21.95 24.77 13.58
N ASP A 213 -21.19 25.84 13.32
CA ASP A 213 -20.82 26.24 11.97
C ASP A 213 -19.84 25.21 11.38
N PRO A 214 -20.09 24.66 10.17
CA PRO A 214 -19.16 23.76 9.50
C PRO A 214 -17.72 24.29 9.41
N ALA A 215 -17.52 25.60 9.35
CA ALA A 215 -16.19 26.22 9.34
C ALA A 215 -15.42 26.07 10.66
N GLU A 216 -16.11 25.73 11.76
CA GLU A 216 -15.52 25.54 13.08
C GLU A 216 -15.13 24.09 13.36
N ILE A 217 -15.65 23.14 12.58
CA ILE A 217 -15.35 21.71 12.72
C ILE A 217 -13.84 21.44 12.61
N PRO A 218 -13.09 21.96 11.62
CA PRO A 218 -11.63 21.73 11.55
C PRO A 218 -10.88 22.29 12.74
N VAL A 219 -11.34 23.42 13.30
CA VAL A 219 -10.75 24.03 14.49
C VAL A 219 -10.97 23.14 15.72
N PHE A 220 -12.17 22.55 15.84
CA PHE A 220 -12.47 21.60 16.91
C PHE A 220 -11.74 20.25 16.73
N GLU A 221 -11.52 19.80 15.49
CA GLU A 221 -10.69 18.62 15.21
C GLU A 221 -9.25 18.81 15.67
N GLU A 222 -8.65 19.98 15.38
CA GLU A 222 -7.31 20.34 15.84
C GLU A 222 -7.25 20.38 17.38
N MET A 223 -8.25 20.99 18.03
CA MET A 223 -8.34 21.00 19.49
C MET A 223 -8.40 19.59 20.09
N GLU A 224 -9.21 18.70 19.53
CA GLU A 224 -9.29 17.30 19.97
C GLU A 224 -7.94 16.59 19.77
N HIS A 225 -7.27 16.81 18.64
CA HIS A 225 -5.95 16.26 18.37
C HIS A 225 -4.90 16.72 19.39
N CYS A 226 -4.83 18.02 19.68
CA CYS A 226 -3.93 18.56 20.70
C CYS A 226 -4.21 17.97 22.09
N PHE A 227 -5.48 17.80 22.45
CA PHE A 227 -5.87 17.19 23.71
C PHE A 227 -5.43 15.72 23.81
N GLN A 228 -5.55 14.94 22.74
CA GLN A 228 -5.07 13.56 22.72
C GLN A 228 -3.54 13.50 22.91
N LEU A 229 -2.78 14.39 22.26
CA LEU A 229 -1.33 14.49 22.46
C LEU A 229 -0.97 14.87 23.91
N TYR A 230 -1.74 15.79 24.51
CA TYR A 230 -1.57 16.19 25.91
C TYR A 230 -1.75 15.01 26.87
N ILE A 231 -2.79 14.18 26.70
CA ILE A 231 -2.99 12.98 27.54
C ILE A 231 -1.82 12.00 27.41
N LEU A 232 -1.28 11.86 26.20
CA LEU A 232 -0.21 10.92 25.91
C LEU A 232 1.15 11.41 26.41
N GLY A 233 1.36 12.72 26.61
CA GLY A 233 2.61 13.28 27.16
C GLY A 233 3.89 12.83 26.44
N GLY A 234 3.78 12.52 25.14
CA GLY A 234 4.89 11.98 24.32
C GLY A 234 5.13 10.47 24.44
N THR A 235 4.35 9.73 25.24
CA THR A 235 4.35 8.27 25.25
C THR A 235 3.30 7.74 24.26
N PHE A 236 3.72 6.94 23.28
CA PHE A 236 2.82 6.33 22.30
C PHE A 236 2.53 4.87 22.66
N GLY A 237 1.32 4.58 23.13
CA GLY A 237 0.83 3.20 23.20
C GLY A 237 0.58 2.65 21.80
N MET A 238 0.94 1.39 21.54
CA MET A 238 0.76 0.72 20.23
C MET A 238 -0.66 0.90 19.66
N ASN A 239 -1.69 0.90 20.51
CA ASN A 239 -3.08 1.08 20.08
C ASN A 239 -3.38 2.48 19.48
N ASN A 240 -2.66 3.51 19.92
CA ASN A 240 -2.80 4.90 19.45
C ASN A 240 -1.83 5.23 18.31
N ILE A 241 -0.88 4.34 18.03
CA ILE A 241 -0.09 4.35 16.80
C ILE A 241 -0.99 3.91 15.62
N TYR A 242 -1.98 3.04 15.82
CA TYR A 242 -2.79 2.55 14.70
C TYR A 242 -3.54 3.63 13.92
N PRO A 243 -4.17 4.67 14.49
CA PRO A 243 -4.79 5.73 13.67
C PRO A 243 -3.77 6.66 13.00
N LEU A 244 -2.60 6.85 13.63
CA LEU A 244 -1.50 7.67 13.11
C LEU A 244 -0.64 6.93 12.06
N VAL A 245 -0.65 5.60 12.07
CA VAL A 245 0.05 4.68 11.15
C VAL A 245 -0.91 4.03 10.16
N ALA A 246 -2.23 4.09 10.40
CA ALA A 246 -3.32 3.85 9.45
C ALA A 246 -3.87 5.17 8.88
N GLY A 247 -3.00 6.17 8.72
CA GLY A 247 -3.27 7.33 7.87
C GLY A 247 -3.45 6.87 6.43
N LYS A 248 -4.70 6.51 6.08
CA LYS A 248 -5.36 6.33 4.77
C LYS A 248 -6.29 5.10 4.73
N VAL A 249 -7.20 4.95 5.70
CA VAL A 249 -8.49 4.32 5.36
C VAL A 249 -9.41 5.42 4.87
N MET A 250 -9.39 5.66 3.56
CA MET A 250 -10.35 6.54 2.90
C MET A 250 -11.76 5.92 3.02
N ASN A 251 -12.68 6.68 3.61
CA ASN A 251 -14.07 6.27 3.67
C ASN A 251 -14.70 6.38 2.26
N ILE A 252 -14.96 5.25 1.60
CA ILE A 252 -15.59 5.18 0.28
C ILE A 252 -16.96 5.88 0.26
N GLU A 253 -17.70 5.91 1.38
CA GLU A 253 -18.95 6.67 1.48
C GLU A 253 -18.70 8.19 1.42
N HIS A 254 -17.60 8.70 1.96
CA HIS A 254 -17.22 10.12 1.89
C HIS A 254 -16.84 10.52 0.46
N ILE A 255 -16.03 9.68 -0.22
CA ILE A 255 -15.70 9.85 -1.64
C ILE A 255 -16.97 9.79 -2.51
N ARG A 256 -17.91 8.88 -2.20
CA ARG A 256 -19.19 8.78 -2.89
C ARG A 256 -20.08 10.00 -2.65
N HIS A 257 -20.12 10.53 -1.42
CA HIS A 257 -20.93 11.70 -1.08
C HIS A 257 -20.41 13.00 -1.70
N GLU A 258 -19.08 13.19 -1.76
CA GLU A 258 -18.44 14.30 -2.47
C GLU A 258 -18.61 14.17 -3.99
N ALA A 259 -18.44 12.97 -4.55
CA ALA A 259 -18.69 12.70 -5.97
C ALA A 259 -20.19 12.88 -6.36
N GLU A 260 -21.14 12.54 -5.48
CA GLU A 260 -22.57 12.75 -5.67
C GLU A 260 -23.01 14.24 -5.51
N ARG A 261 -22.25 15.06 -4.77
CA ARG A 261 -22.43 16.53 -4.69
C ARG A 261 -21.96 17.20 -5.98
N PHE A 262 -20.83 16.74 -6.53
CA PHE A 262 -20.24 17.25 -7.77
C PHE A 262 -21.06 16.88 -9.02
N LEU A 263 -21.60 15.67 -9.09
CA LEU A 263 -22.52 15.24 -10.18
C LEU A 263 -23.84 16.06 -10.25
N LYS A 264 -24.08 17.00 -9.33
CA LYS A 264 -25.26 17.87 -9.28
C LYS A 264 -24.99 19.34 -9.62
N GLN A 265 -23.74 19.79 -9.71
CA GLN A 265 -23.40 21.19 -10.02
C GLN A 265 -23.04 21.34 -11.50
N ASP A 266 -24.03 21.67 -12.31
CA ASP A 266 -23.84 22.03 -13.72
C ASP A 266 -23.74 23.56 -13.92
N GLU A 267 -24.19 24.37 -12.95
CA GLU A 267 -24.26 25.84 -13.03
C GLU A 267 -23.04 26.56 -12.44
N ILE A 268 -22.64 27.68 -13.05
CA ILE A 268 -21.58 28.58 -12.57
C ILE A 268 -22.17 29.94 -12.16
N LYS A 269 -21.57 30.62 -11.20
CA LYS A 269 -21.96 31.97 -10.80
C LYS A 269 -21.03 32.99 -11.44
N VAL A 270 -21.59 34.05 -12.01
CA VAL A 270 -20.84 35.10 -12.71
C VAL A 270 -21.18 36.45 -12.11
N TYR A 271 -20.16 37.25 -11.79
CA TYR A 271 -20.29 38.59 -11.25
C TYR A 271 -19.77 39.64 -12.24
N TYR A 272 -20.53 40.72 -12.40
CA TYR A 272 -20.20 41.81 -13.31
C TYR A 272 -19.56 42.98 -12.58
N GLY A 273 -18.35 43.36 -13.01
CA GLY A 273 -17.62 44.52 -12.50
C GLY A 273 -17.83 45.75 -13.39
N PHE A 274 -18.63 46.70 -12.92
CA PHE A 274 -18.88 47.98 -13.61
C PHE A 274 -17.87 49.07 -13.21
N ASP A 275 -17.13 48.88 -12.12
CA ASP A 275 -16.12 49.75 -11.52
C ASP A 275 -14.77 49.01 -11.28
N GLU A 276 -13.69 49.76 -11.02
CA GLU A 276 -12.31 49.23 -11.00
C GLU A 276 -11.93 48.49 -9.71
N GLU A 277 -12.76 48.50 -8.66
CA GLU A 277 -12.33 48.01 -7.34
C GLU A 277 -13.15 46.85 -6.75
N ASN A 278 -14.47 46.72 -6.98
CA ASN A 278 -15.29 45.73 -6.24
C ASN A 278 -16.37 45.01 -7.09
N PHE A 279 -16.63 43.74 -6.81
CA PHE A 279 -17.79 43.00 -7.33
C PHE A 279 -18.91 43.01 -6.29
N LYS A 280 -20.18 43.15 -6.73
CA LYS A 280 -21.35 43.15 -5.85
C LYS A 280 -22.22 41.94 -6.14
N GLU A 281 -22.78 41.34 -5.10
CA GLU A 281 -23.64 40.16 -5.25
C GLU A 281 -24.96 40.48 -5.98
N GLU A 282 -25.45 41.71 -5.82
CA GLU A 282 -26.61 42.24 -6.56
C GLU A 282 -26.38 42.27 -8.08
N ASP A 283 -25.11 42.27 -8.52
CA ASP A 283 -24.67 42.32 -9.91
C ASP A 283 -24.13 40.94 -10.39
N SER A 284 -24.79 39.85 -9.96
CA SER A 284 -24.45 38.47 -10.34
C SER A 284 -25.54 37.75 -11.12
N VAL A 285 -25.15 36.76 -11.93
CA VAL A 285 -26.07 35.85 -12.62
C VAL A 285 -25.55 34.42 -12.54
N THR A 286 -26.47 33.47 -12.51
CA THR A 286 -26.16 32.04 -12.62
C THR A 286 -26.29 31.59 -14.07
N VAL A 287 -25.25 30.93 -14.60
CA VAL A 287 -25.14 30.50 -16.00
C VAL A 287 -25.05 28.98 -16.08
N TRP A 288 -25.82 28.40 -16.98
CA TRP A 288 -25.92 26.96 -17.18
C TRP A 288 -25.08 26.51 -18.39
N PRO A 289 -24.60 25.25 -18.43
CA PRO A 289 -23.72 24.79 -19.48
C PRO A 289 -24.50 24.49 -20.76
N ILE A 290 -23.81 24.56 -21.89
CA ILE A 290 -24.42 24.45 -23.22
C ILE A 290 -24.08 23.09 -23.82
N GLY A 291 -25.07 22.19 -23.81
CA GLY A 291 -24.96 20.85 -24.41
C GLY A 291 -24.57 19.76 -23.41
N GLY A 292 -25.12 18.56 -23.61
CA GLY A 292 -25.18 17.53 -22.55
C GLY A 292 -23.90 16.78 -22.19
N LYS A 293 -22.72 17.15 -22.74
CA LYS A 293 -21.41 16.57 -22.36
C LYS A 293 -20.28 17.57 -22.64
N GLY A 294 -20.05 18.49 -21.71
CA GLY A 294 -18.94 19.46 -21.70
C GLY A 294 -19.30 20.74 -20.95
N HIS A 295 -18.47 21.18 -19.99
CA HIS A 295 -18.68 22.40 -19.19
C HIS A 295 -18.32 23.67 -19.98
N SER A 296 -19.12 23.95 -21.02
CA SER A 296 -19.01 25.15 -21.86
C SER A 296 -20.13 26.13 -21.55
N TYR A 297 -19.83 27.42 -21.37
CA TYR A 297 -20.79 28.43 -20.91
C TYR A 297 -20.80 29.66 -21.81
N ASP A 298 -22.00 30.14 -22.18
CA ASP A 298 -22.19 31.45 -22.83
C ASP A 298 -22.71 32.44 -21.79
N ILE A 299 -21.84 33.38 -21.41
CA ILE A 299 -22.10 34.37 -20.39
C ILE A 299 -22.51 35.68 -21.07
N PRO A 300 -23.71 36.23 -20.80
CA PRO A 300 -24.11 37.51 -21.34
C PRO A 300 -23.26 38.63 -20.73
N VAL A 301 -22.76 39.57 -21.54
CA VAL A 301 -22.00 40.73 -21.06
C VAL A 301 -22.87 41.99 -21.27
N PRO A 302 -23.52 42.52 -20.23
CA PRO A 302 -24.18 43.82 -20.24
C PRO A 302 -23.29 45.01 -20.65
N GLN A 303 -23.91 46.09 -21.15
CA GLN A 303 -23.20 47.32 -21.48
C GLN A 303 -22.64 48.00 -20.22
N GLY A 304 -21.39 48.45 -20.26
CA GLY A 304 -20.71 49.15 -19.16
C GLY A 304 -19.73 48.31 -18.35
N ILE A 305 -19.63 47.01 -18.61
CA ILE A 305 -18.73 46.10 -17.87
C ILE A 305 -17.26 46.31 -18.24
N ARG A 306 -16.40 46.28 -17.23
CA ARG A 306 -14.94 46.36 -17.36
C ARG A 306 -14.23 45.06 -16.98
N ARG A 307 -14.79 44.30 -16.04
CA ARG A 307 -14.26 43.03 -15.52
C ARG A 307 -15.37 42.03 -15.26
N LEU A 308 -15.05 40.74 -15.31
CA LEU A 308 -16.01 39.66 -15.16
C LEU A 308 -15.40 38.56 -14.30
N ARG A 309 -16.01 38.25 -13.15
CA ARG A 309 -15.58 37.16 -12.25
C ARG A 309 -16.45 35.94 -12.50
N VAL A 310 -15.82 34.80 -12.77
CA VAL A 310 -16.45 33.49 -12.97
C VAL A 310 -16.07 32.59 -11.80
N ASP A 311 -17.09 32.10 -11.09
CA ASP A 311 -16.95 31.19 -9.97
C ASP A 311 -17.46 29.82 -10.43
N PRO A 312 -16.58 28.83 -10.66
CA PRO A 312 -16.95 27.55 -11.27
C PRO A 312 -17.72 26.61 -10.33
N GLY A 313 -17.84 26.95 -9.03
CA GLY A 313 -18.54 26.15 -8.02
C GLY A 313 -17.71 26.00 -6.74
N GLU A 314 -18.28 25.36 -5.72
CA GLU A 314 -17.58 25.07 -4.47
C GLU A 314 -16.74 23.79 -4.63
N PHE A 315 -15.50 23.91 -5.10
CA PHE A 315 -14.62 22.76 -5.32
C PHE A 315 -13.16 23.06 -4.96
N ARG A 316 -12.48 22.06 -4.38
CA ARG A 316 -11.02 22.01 -4.26
C ARG A 316 -10.47 21.04 -5.30
N GLY A 317 -9.48 21.46 -6.06
CA GLY A 317 -8.94 20.62 -7.12
C GLY A 317 -8.28 21.39 -8.25
N ILE A 318 -8.11 20.70 -9.36
CA ILE A 318 -7.43 21.21 -10.55
C ILE A 318 -8.48 21.71 -11.55
N LEU A 319 -8.38 22.98 -11.90
CA LEU A 319 -9.12 23.57 -13.01
C LEU A 319 -8.25 23.55 -14.27
N HIS A 320 -8.69 22.82 -15.27
CA HIS A 320 -8.18 22.84 -16.63
C HIS A 320 -8.91 23.90 -17.45
N PHE A 321 -8.25 25.03 -17.66
CA PHE A 321 -8.76 26.12 -18.49
C PHE A 321 -8.43 25.85 -19.97
N LYS A 322 -9.46 25.55 -20.78
CA LYS A 322 -9.26 25.22 -22.20
C LYS A 322 -9.28 26.46 -23.09
N MET A 323 -10.27 27.33 -22.92
CA MET A 323 -10.45 28.50 -23.79
C MET A 323 -11.43 29.53 -23.18
N ALA A 324 -11.20 30.83 -23.46
CA ALA A 324 -12.23 31.87 -23.30
C ALA A 324 -12.11 32.97 -24.36
N HIS A 325 -13.23 33.44 -24.92
CA HIS A 325 -13.25 34.53 -25.91
C HIS A 325 -14.63 35.20 -26.03
N LEU A 326 -14.66 36.44 -26.54
CA LEU A 326 -15.91 37.16 -26.83
C LEU A 326 -16.43 36.82 -28.22
N LEU A 327 -17.65 36.30 -28.32
CA LEU A 327 -18.25 35.86 -29.59
C LEU A 327 -18.41 37.06 -30.55
N GLY A 328 -17.83 36.94 -31.75
CA GLY A 328 -17.88 37.96 -32.81
C GLY A 328 -16.91 39.15 -32.64
N ARG A 329 -16.00 39.12 -31.64
CA ARG A 329 -15.02 40.19 -31.36
C ARG A 329 -13.64 39.62 -31.02
N SER A 330 -12.94 39.07 -32.01
CA SER A 330 -11.60 38.48 -31.86
C SER A 330 -10.46 39.50 -31.69
N ASP A 331 -10.76 40.80 -31.70
CA ASP A 331 -9.83 41.92 -31.60
C ASP A 331 -9.46 42.30 -30.15
N LEU A 332 -10.21 41.83 -29.17
CA LEU A 332 -10.01 42.11 -27.74
C LEU A 332 -9.13 41.05 -27.08
N LYS A 333 -8.07 41.48 -26.37
CA LYS A 333 -7.22 40.61 -25.55
C LYS A 333 -7.66 40.74 -24.09
N LEU A 334 -8.12 39.65 -23.51
CA LEU A 334 -8.51 39.57 -22.11
C LEU A 334 -7.38 38.95 -21.28
N SER A 335 -7.11 39.48 -20.09
CA SER A 335 -6.26 38.86 -19.08
C SER A 335 -7.12 38.10 -18.07
N CYS A 336 -6.60 37.03 -17.50
CA CYS A 336 -7.28 36.22 -16.49
C CYS A 336 -6.41 36.21 -15.22
N ASP A 337 -7.01 36.57 -14.09
CA ASP A 337 -6.44 36.51 -12.75
C ASP A 337 -7.24 35.52 -11.88
N THR A 338 -6.65 34.95 -10.83
CA THR A 338 -7.29 33.89 -10.04
C THR A 338 -6.68 33.72 -8.66
N ASN A 339 -7.45 33.15 -7.72
CA ASN A 339 -6.94 32.69 -6.41
C ASN A 339 -6.32 31.28 -6.44
N GLY A 340 -6.27 30.62 -7.60
CA GLY A 340 -5.61 29.33 -7.77
C GLY A 340 -4.11 29.46 -7.99
N GLU A 341 -3.34 28.51 -7.48
CA GLU A 341 -1.90 28.44 -7.70
C GLU A 341 -1.58 27.87 -9.09
N HIS A 342 -0.72 28.56 -9.84
CA HIS A 342 -0.39 28.17 -11.21
C HIS A 342 0.44 26.88 -11.25
N MET A 343 -0.13 25.80 -11.79
CA MET A 343 0.61 24.56 -12.07
C MET A 343 1.26 24.60 -13.46
N SER A 344 0.58 25.19 -14.45
CA SER A 344 1.06 25.38 -15.82
C SER A 344 0.33 26.57 -16.51
N SER A 345 0.55 26.83 -17.80
CA SER A 345 -0.12 27.92 -18.53
C SER A 345 -1.64 27.75 -18.71
N GLN A 346 -2.19 26.56 -18.43
CA GLN A 346 -3.61 26.23 -18.63
C GLN A 346 -4.23 25.46 -17.45
N ASN A 347 -3.49 25.22 -16.35
CA ASN A 347 -3.96 24.45 -15.20
C ASN A 347 -3.72 25.24 -13.91
N PHE A 348 -4.76 25.30 -13.07
CA PHE A 348 -4.76 26.00 -11.79
C PHE A 348 -5.15 25.05 -10.67
N LEU A 349 -4.39 25.04 -9.59
CA LEU A 349 -4.71 24.28 -8.38
C LEU A 349 -5.42 25.20 -7.39
N PHE A 350 -6.60 24.82 -6.95
CA PHE A 350 -7.36 25.54 -5.94
C PHE A 350 -7.39 24.72 -4.66
N ASP A 351 -6.75 25.23 -3.61
CA ASP A 351 -6.75 24.67 -2.25
C ASP A 351 -7.92 25.21 -1.39
N THR A 352 -8.77 26.06 -1.98
CA THR A 352 -9.92 26.69 -1.34
C THR A 352 -11.23 26.20 -1.93
N ASP A 353 -12.31 26.22 -1.15
CA ASP A 353 -13.66 25.88 -1.62
C ASP A 353 -14.34 27.02 -2.41
N ASP A 354 -13.67 28.16 -2.66
CA ASP A 354 -14.21 29.31 -3.42
C ASP A 354 -13.28 29.72 -4.58
N PRO A 355 -13.09 28.86 -5.59
CA PRO A 355 -12.26 29.17 -6.75
C PRO A 355 -12.92 30.25 -7.63
N TYR A 356 -12.13 31.24 -8.06
CA TYR A 356 -12.60 32.27 -8.99
C TYR A 356 -11.61 32.56 -10.12
N LEU A 357 -12.15 32.95 -11.27
CA LEU A 357 -11.40 33.50 -12.41
C LEU A 357 -11.90 34.91 -12.73
N ILE A 358 -11.03 35.92 -12.66
CA ILE A 358 -11.34 37.30 -13.00
C ILE A 358 -10.78 37.62 -14.39
N PHE A 359 -11.68 37.88 -15.33
CA PHE A 359 -11.33 38.33 -16.68
C PHE A 359 -11.39 39.85 -16.77
N GLU A 360 -10.33 40.46 -17.28
CA GLU A 360 -10.20 41.92 -17.46
C GLU A 360 -9.93 42.28 -18.93
N GLY A 361 -10.27 43.52 -19.32
CA GLY A 361 -10.01 44.04 -20.67
C GLY A 361 -11.27 44.22 -21.55
N PHE A 362 -12.46 44.26 -20.95
CA PHE A 362 -13.72 44.53 -21.66
C PHE A 362 -13.85 46.01 -22.09
N ASP A 363 -14.40 46.27 -23.28
CA ASP A 363 -14.52 47.61 -23.87
C ASP A 363 -15.80 48.36 -23.47
N GLY A 364 -16.58 47.81 -22.54
CA GLY A 364 -17.84 48.39 -22.06
C GLY A 364 -19.02 48.23 -23.01
N LYS A 365 -18.90 47.49 -24.12
CA LYS A 365 -20.03 47.17 -25.02
C LYS A 365 -20.69 45.86 -24.62
N SER A 366 -21.96 45.70 -24.98
CA SER A 366 -22.67 44.45 -24.76
C SER A 366 -22.22 43.35 -25.73
N GLY A 367 -22.26 42.09 -25.27
CA GLY A 367 -21.86 40.92 -26.05
C GLY A 367 -22.10 39.59 -25.33
N THR A 368 -21.50 38.52 -25.82
CA THR A 368 -21.53 37.18 -25.20
C THR A 368 -20.11 36.66 -25.05
N PHE A 369 -19.75 36.26 -23.83
CA PHE A 369 -18.44 35.72 -23.48
C PHE A 369 -18.53 34.19 -23.34
N HIS A 370 -17.78 33.47 -24.17
CA HIS A 370 -17.75 32.02 -24.17
C HIS A 370 -16.54 31.52 -23.38
N VAL A 371 -16.75 30.57 -22.46
CA VAL A 371 -15.68 29.96 -21.65
C VAL A 371 -15.85 28.43 -21.58
N GLU A 372 -14.74 27.70 -21.68
CA GLU A 372 -14.68 26.24 -21.56
C GLU A 372 -13.73 25.85 -20.42
N LEU A 373 -14.30 25.15 -19.43
CA LEU A 373 -13.62 24.72 -18.21
C LEU A 373 -13.66 23.19 -18.11
N GLN A 374 -12.65 22.59 -17.48
CA GLN A 374 -12.68 21.20 -17.03
C GLN A 374 -12.17 21.15 -15.60
N LEU A 375 -12.83 20.36 -14.75
CA LEU A 375 -12.64 20.35 -13.30
C LEU A 375 -12.27 18.94 -12.85
N ASP A 376 -11.10 18.77 -12.25
CA ASP A 376 -10.63 17.51 -11.70
C ASP A 376 -10.48 17.66 -10.18
N MET A 377 -11.29 16.96 -9.38
CA MET A 377 -11.28 17.10 -7.92
C MET A 377 -10.03 16.48 -7.28
N VAL A 378 -9.57 17.10 -6.20
CA VAL A 378 -8.45 16.60 -5.38
C VAL A 378 -8.88 16.65 -3.92
N LEU A 379 -8.67 15.56 -3.16
CA LEU A 379 -9.15 15.41 -1.77
C LEU A 379 -8.55 16.48 -0.85
N LYS A 380 -9.26 16.83 0.23
CA LYS A 380 -8.96 17.92 1.17
C LYS A 380 -7.52 17.94 1.73
N ASP A 381 -6.91 16.78 1.91
CA ASP A 381 -5.55 16.62 2.50
C ASP A 381 -4.43 16.52 1.43
N THR A 382 -4.79 16.52 0.16
CA THR A 382 -3.84 16.38 -0.96
C THR A 382 -3.21 17.72 -1.36
N PRO A 383 -3.89 18.89 -1.31
CA PRO A 383 -3.24 20.18 -1.55
C PRO A 383 -2.13 20.45 -0.54
N GLU A 384 -2.32 20.25 0.77
CA GLU A 384 -1.23 20.35 1.74
C GLU A 384 -0.12 19.32 1.49
N ALA A 385 -0.43 18.06 1.16
CA ALA A 385 0.59 17.06 0.84
C ALA A 385 1.34 17.35 -0.49
N VAL A 386 0.67 17.93 -1.48
CA VAL A 386 1.26 18.41 -2.76
C VAL A 386 2.02 19.70 -2.54
N LYS A 387 1.57 20.58 -1.63
CA LYS A 387 2.22 21.84 -1.24
C LYS A 387 3.43 21.56 -0.37
N ASP A 388 3.40 20.55 0.48
CA ASP A 388 4.55 19.99 1.21
C ASP A 388 5.49 19.28 0.24
N LEU A 389 5.00 18.56 -0.77
CA LEU A 389 5.85 18.06 -1.87
C LEU A 389 6.46 19.19 -2.70
N ILE A 390 5.74 20.30 -2.94
CA ILE A 390 6.21 21.48 -3.67
C ILE A 390 7.17 22.29 -2.81
N THR A 391 6.97 22.34 -1.49
CA THR A 391 7.80 23.06 -0.51
C THR A 391 9.05 22.26 -0.15
N ASP A 392 8.96 20.93 -0.06
CA ASP A 392 10.12 20.04 0.00
C ASP A 392 10.84 20.02 -1.33
N ARG A 393 10.14 20.09 -2.48
CA ARG A 393 10.76 20.34 -3.78
C ARG A 393 11.41 21.73 -3.85
N ALA A 394 10.90 22.74 -3.15
CA ALA A 394 11.51 24.07 -3.05
C ALA A 394 12.71 24.10 -2.11
N ARG A 395 12.71 23.34 -1.00
CA ARG A 395 13.90 23.10 -0.16
C ARG A 395 14.94 22.25 -0.89
N TYR A 396 14.49 21.29 -1.68
CA TYR A 396 15.32 20.53 -2.62
C TYR A 396 15.82 21.46 -3.73
N TYR A 397 15.02 22.43 -4.18
CA TYR A 397 15.42 23.46 -5.15
C TYR A 397 16.42 24.45 -4.54
N ASP A 398 16.33 24.80 -3.27
CA ASP A 398 17.27 25.68 -2.56
C ASP A 398 18.59 24.95 -2.28
N TYR A 399 18.52 23.67 -1.92
CA TYR A 399 19.67 22.77 -1.85
C TYR A 399 20.30 22.53 -3.24
N TYR A 400 19.48 22.39 -4.28
CA TYR A 400 19.89 22.33 -5.69
C TYR A 400 20.43 23.67 -6.20
N THR A 401 19.93 24.80 -5.71
CA THR A 401 20.36 26.17 -6.06
C THR A 401 21.71 26.48 -5.42
N ALA A 402 21.94 26.05 -4.18
CA ALA A 402 23.26 26.08 -3.53
C ALA A 402 24.30 25.22 -4.27
N THR A 403 23.86 24.13 -4.92
CA THR A 403 24.70 23.25 -5.76
C THR A 403 24.85 23.80 -7.19
N LEU A 404 23.87 24.56 -7.70
CA LEU A 404 23.91 25.32 -8.96
C LEU A 404 24.79 26.57 -8.86
N GLU A 405 25.08 27.09 -7.66
CA GLU A 405 26.07 28.17 -7.50
C GLU A 405 27.49 27.74 -7.87
N GLN A 406 27.80 26.43 -7.84
CA GLN A 406 29.01 25.87 -8.46
C GLN A 406 28.91 25.76 -10.00
N HIS A 407 27.70 25.75 -10.57
CA HIS A 407 27.43 25.71 -12.02
C HIS A 407 27.20 27.09 -12.66
N LYS A 408 27.23 28.19 -11.89
CA LYS A 408 27.06 29.59 -12.35
C LYS A 408 27.99 29.97 -13.53
N VAL A 409 29.16 29.33 -13.62
CA VAL A 409 30.17 29.56 -14.68
C VAL A 409 29.69 29.09 -16.08
N ILE A 410 28.76 28.13 -16.16
CA ILE A 410 28.26 27.59 -17.44
C ILE A 410 26.96 28.29 -17.89
N SER A 411 26.12 28.70 -16.93
CA SER A 411 24.87 29.44 -17.18
C SER A 411 25.11 30.86 -17.73
N GLU A 412 26.15 31.54 -17.26
CA GLU A 412 26.52 32.87 -17.77
C GLU A 412 26.95 32.83 -19.24
N ALA A 413 27.68 31.78 -19.65
CA ALA A 413 28.07 31.57 -21.04
C ALA A 413 26.87 31.28 -21.97
N TYR A 414 25.81 30.65 -21.43
CA TYR A 414 24.59 30.33 -22.17
C TYR A 414 23.65 31.56 -22.29
N SER A 415 23.54 32.36 -21.23
CA SER A 415 22.78 33.62 -21.19
C SER A 415 23.35 34.68 -22.15
N GLU A 416 24.67 34.74 -22.29
CA GLU A 416 25.35 35.66 -23.20
C GLU A 416 25.22 35.23 -24.68
N ALA A 417 25.15 33.92 -24.95
CA ALA A 417 24.84 33.37 -26.26
C ALA A 417 23.37 33.62 -26.66
N LEU A 418 22.45 33.52 -25.71
CA LEU A 418 21.01 33.75 -25.93
C LEU A 418 20.70 35.24 -26.13
N LYS A 419 21.37 36.15 -25.39
CA LYS A 419 21.26 37.61 -25.60
C LYS A 419 21.73 38.03 -27.01
N LYS A 420 22.81 37.44 -27.52
CA LYS A 420 23.29 37.69 -28.91
C LYS A 420 22.34 37.13 -29.97
N ALA A 421 21.63 36.04 -29.70
CA ALA A 421 20.60 35.49 -30.58
C ALA A 421 19.33 36.36 -30.60
N ILE A 422 18.94 36.92 -29.46
CA ILE A 422 17.78 37.81 -29.33
C ILE A 422 18.05 39.20 -29.93
N GLU A 423 19.28 39.71 -29.87
CA GLU A 423 19.68 40.93 -30.60
C GLU A 423 19.67 40.75 -32.13
N TYR A 424 19.99 39.55 -32.62
CA TYR A 424 19.92 39.22 -34.04
C TYR A 424 18.48 39.28 -34.57
N ASP A 425 17.51 38.75 -33.81
CA ASP A 425 16.09 38.77 -34.18
C ASP A 425 15.47 40.19 -34.12
N LYS A 426 15.95 41.05 -33.20
CA LYS A 426 15.54 42.47 -33.17
C LYS A 426 16.03 43.25 -34.39
N LEU A 427 17.17 42.88 -34.96
CA LEU A 427 17.72 43.52 -36.17
C LEU A 427 16.92 43.12 -37.43
N VAL A 428 16.40 41.88 -37.45
CA VAL A 428 15.53 41.31 -38.51
C VAL A 428 14.13 41.96 -38.54
N ALA A 429 13.66 42.51 -37.41
CA ALA A 429 12.35 43.15 -37.30
C ALA A 429 12.32 44.66 -37.65
N SER A 430 13.48 45.28 -37.91
CA SER A 430 13.57 46.73 -38.17
C SER A 430 13.02 47.14 -39.54
N ALA A 431 12.46 48.36 -39.65
CA ALA A 431 11.78 48.86 -40.84
C ALA A 431 12.68 48.95 -42.10
N SER A 432 14.00 49.08 -41.91
CA SER A 432 15.02 49.01 -42.97
C SER A 432 15.15 47.61 -43.60
N PHE A 433 14.71 46.55 -42.91
CA PHE A 433 14.74 45.16 -43.39
C PHE A 433 13.60 44.82 -44.36
N LYS A 434 12.51 45.60 -44.37
CA LYS A 434 11.31 45.39 -45.22
C LYS A 434 11.45 45.91 -46.65
N ALA A 435 12.47 46.71 -46.96
CA ALA A 435 12.64 47.36 -48.28
C ALA A 435 13.42 46.54 -49.34
N SER A 436 13.95 45.36 -49.02
CA SER A 436 14.89 44.61 -49.90
C SER A 436 14.29 43.37 -50.59
N LYS A 437 12.96 43.30 -50.70
CA LYS A 437 12.21 42.14 -51.24
C LYS A 437 12.67 41.60 -52.62
N PRO A 438 13.14 42.42 -53.59
CA PRO A 438 13.54 41.91 -54.91
C PRO A 438 14.87 41.13 -54.93
N ILE A 439 15.79 41.39 -53.99
CA ILE A 439 17.11 40.72 -53.93
C ILE A 439 16.98 39.32 -53.29
N ARG A 440 15.89 39.06 -52.58
CA ARG A 440 15.72 37.86 -51.74
C ARG A 440 15.27 36.63 -52.52
N VAL A 441 14.53 36.78 -53.63
CA VAL A 441 14.10 35.64 -54.47
C VAL A 441 15.30 34.93 -55.11
N THR A 442 16.37 35.66 -55.41
CA THR A 442 17.62 35.09 -55.95
C THR A 442 18.49 34.46 -54.85
N VAL A 443 18.32 34.86 -53.58
CA VAL A 443 19.11 34.36 -52.44
C VAL A 443 18.42 33.20 -51.73
N ASP A 444 17.09 33.10 -51.74
CA ASP A 444 16.36 31.99 -51.10
C ASP A 444 16.56 30.66 -51.86
N GLY A 445 16.78 30.72 -53.18
CA GLY A 445 17.27 29.57 -53.97
C GLY A 445 18.70 29.13 -53.59
N ILE A 446 19.53 30.05 -53.10
CA ILE A 446 20.88 29.76 -52.60
C ILE A 446 20.84 29.32 -51.12
N LYS A 447 19.84 29.78 -50.33
CA LYS A 447 19.63 29.35 -48.94
C LYS A 447 19.08 27.94 -48.81
N GLY A 448 18.25 27.45 -49.73
CA GLY A 448 17.85 26.04 -49.75
C GLY A 448 19.05 25.09 -49.87
N PHE A 449 20.08 25.50 -50.62
CA PHE A 449 21.34 24.77 -50.77
C PHE A 449 22.28 24.92 -49.56
N LEU A 450 22.36 26.12 -48.95
CA LEU A 450 23.22 26.41 -47.79
C LEU A 450 22.63 25.97 -46.43
N HIS A 451 21.30 25.88 -46.28
CA HIS A 451 20.66 25.41 -45.04
C HIS A 451 20.90 23.91 -44.82
N HIS A 452 20.97 23.13 -45.91
CA HIS A 452 21.41 21.73 -45.88
C HIS A 452 22.91 21.57 -45.51
N HIS A 453 23.68 22.65 -45.51
CA HIS A 453 25.13 22.64 -45.30
C HIS A 453 25.59 23.58 -44.16
N TYR A 454 24.67 24.10 -43.32
CA TYR A 454 25.01 25.05 -42.24
C TYR A 454 25.87 24.40 -41.14
N TRP A 455 25.67 23.09 -40.90
CA TRP A 455 26.53 22.27 -40.03
C TRP A 455 27.85 21.84 -40.69
N ILE A 456 27.96 21.92 -42.02
CA ILE A 456 29.22 21.67 -42.72
C ILE A 456 30.19 22.82 -42.47
N ILE A 457 29.77 24.06 -42.25
CA ILE A 457 30.70 25.17 -41.97
C ILE A 457 31.22 25.18 -40.52
N GLY A 458 30.38 24.79 -39.55
CA GLY A 458 30.80 24.56 -38.15
C GLY A 458 31.60 23.27 -37.98
N GLY A 459 31.16 22.20 -38.63
CA GLY A 459 31.87 20.93 -38.75
C GLY A 459 33.19 21.05 -39.52
N LEU A 460 33.31 21.91 -40.54
CA LEU A 460 34.55 22.11 -41.32
C LEU A 460 35.68 22.76 -40.50
N ARG A 461 35.38 23.51 -39.43
CA ARG A 461 36.41 24.10 -38.56
C ARG A 461 37.04 23.07 -37.61
N ASN A 462 36.24 22.14 -37.07
CA ASN A 462 36.72 21.07 -36.18
C ASN A 462 37.14 19.80 -36.96
N ALA A 463 36.49 19.49 -38.09
CA ALA A 463 36.91 18.45 -39.03
C ALA A 463 38.23 18.81 -39.73
N LYS A 464 38.52 20.08 -40.04
CA LYS A 464 39.86 20.48 -40.56
C LYS A 464 40.99 20.16 -39.58
N ARG A 465 40.71 20.10 -38.27
CA ARG A 465 41.70 19.81 -37.22
C ARG A 465 41.88 18.30 -37.02
N PHE A 466 40.84 17.49 -37.23
CA PHE A 466 40.86 16.02 -37.09
C PHE A 466 41.22 15.26 -38.39
N VAL A 467 40.79 15.75 -39.55
CA VAL A 467 41.17 15.23 -40.89
C VAL A 467 42.68 15.37 -41.13
N LYS A 468 43.33 16.37 -40.50
CA LYS A 468 44.77 16.57 -40.58
C LYS A 468 45.59 15.47 -39.87
N ASN A 469 44.98 14.67 -38.99
CA ASN A 469 45.69 13.68 -38.16
C ASN A 469 45.25 12.21 -38.34
N LYS A 470 44.02 11.87 -38.81
CA LYS A 470 43.55 10.46 -38.90
C LYS A 470 42.64 10.07 -40.10
N GLY A 471 42.42 10.94 -41.10
CA GLY A 471 41.67 10.58 -42.32
C GLY A 471 40.17 10.24 -42.14
N LEU A 472 39.55 9.58 -43.14
CA LEU A 472 38.11 9.25 -43.24
C LEU A 472 37.55 8.41 -42.07
N GLN A 473 38.41 7.68 -41.36
CA GLN A 473 38.03 6.84 -40.23
C GLN A 473 37.72 7.68 -38.97
N GLY A 474 38.49 8.75 -38.71
CA GLY A 474 38.25 9.65 -37.58
C GLY A 474 36.97 10.51 -37.69
N MET A 475 36.43 10.67 -38.89
CA MET A 475 35.17 11.38 -39.13
C MET A 475 33.94 10.49 -38.86
N ARG A 476 34.07 9.17 -39.03
CA ARG A 476 33.09 8.18 -38.59
C ARG A 476 33.07 8.07 -37.06
N ASP A 477 34.24 8.00 -36.44
CA ASP A 477 34.38 7.91 -34.97
C ASP A 477 33.87 9.17 -34.26
N PHE A 478 34.10 10.37 -34.82
CA PHE A 478 33.58 11.63 -34.25
C PHE A 478 32.05 11.73 -34.32
N ASN A 479 31.44 11.36 -35.45
CA ASN A 479 29.99 11.39 -35.60
C ASN A 479 29.29 10.31 -34.75
N ALA A 480 29.90 9.13 -34.60
CA ALA A 480 29.41 8.10 -33.69
C ALA A 480 29.49 8.58 -32.22
N ARG A 481 30.60 9.19 -31.82
CA ARG A 481 30.83 9.67 -30.44
C ARG A 481 29.96 10.87 -30.06
N GLU A 482 29.77 11.83 -30.97
CA GLU A 482 28.81 12.95 -30.78
C GLU A 482 27.36 12.47 -30.74
N TRP A 483 26.99 11.48 -31.57
CA TRP A 483 25.66 10.87 -31.54
C TRP A 483 25.41 10.12 -30.24
N GLN A 484 26.39 9.35 -29.75
CA GLN A 484 26.35 8.67 -28.44
C GLN A 484 26.23 9.69 -27.30
N LEU A 485 27.06 10.74 -27.30
CA LEU A 485 27.07 11.78 -26.25
C LEU A 485 25.75 12.57 -26.19
N ARG A 486 25.15 12.91 -27.35
CA ARG A 486 23.89 13.67 -27.40
C ARG A 486 22.69 12.87 -26.90
N LYS A 487 22.67 11.54 -27.12
CA LYS A 487 21.56 10.65 -26.71
C LYS A 487 21.70 10.14 -25.29
N ASN A 488 22.91 9.77 -24.88
CA ASN A 488 23.19 9.41 -23.48
C ASN A 488 22.75 10.55 -22.55
N LEU A 489 22.92 11.82 -22.93
CA LEU A 489 22.48 12.96 -22.11
C LEU A 489 20.96 13.08 -21.89
N HIS A 490 20.11 12.51 -22.76
CA HIS A 490 18.65 12.55 -22.61
C HIS A 490 18.15 11.39 -21.74
N VAL A 491 18.67 10.18 -22.00
CA VAL A 491 18.38 8.98 -21.23
C VAL A 491 18.95 9.10 -19.82
N LEU A 492 20.19 9.60 -19.67
CA LEU A 492 20.79 9.92 -18.37
C LEU A 492 20.03 11.01 -17.62
N LYS A 493 19.28 11.90 -18.31
CA LYS A 493 18.42 12.89 -17.67
C LYS A 493 17.15 12.27 -17.10
N GLU A 494 16.48 11.38 -17.84
CA GLU A 494 15.34 10.60 -17.33
C GLU A 494 15.79 9.65 -16.19
N ILE A 495 16.96 9.02 -16.32
CA ILE A 495 17.59 8.19 -15.27
C ILE A 495 17.98 9.04 -14.04
N SER A 496 18.58 10.22 -14.22
CA SER A 496 19.05 11.06 -13.09
C SER A 496 17.94 11.61 -12.19
N LEU A 497 16.69 11.58 -12.67
CA LEU A 497 15.52 12.01 -11.90
C LEU A 497 14.98 10.90 -10.99
N VAL A 498 15.27 9.63 -11.31
CA VAL A 498 14.81 8.43 -10.59
C VAL A 498 15.92 7.80 -9.74
N TYR A 499 17.20 7.99 -10.11
CA TYR A 499 18.33 7.34 -9.43
C TYR A 499 19.36 8.34 -8.89
N ASP A 500 19.91 8.03 -7.70
CA ASP A 500 21.05 8.77 -7.15
C ASP A 500 22.27 8.57 -8.05
N LEU A 501 22.61 9.63 -8.80
CA LEU A 501 23.78 9.68 -9.67
C LEU A 501 25.08 9.28 -8.95
N ARG A 502 25.15 9.43 -7.61
CA ARG A 502 26.31 9.01 -6.81
C ARG A 502 26.42 7.49 -6.70
N GLU A 503 25.31 6.76 -6.60
CA GLU A 503 25.33 5.30 -6.58
C GLU A 503 25.68 4.76 -7.97
N MET A 504 25.17 5.40 -9.03
CA MET A 504 25.54 5.07 -10.40
C MET A 504 27.03 5.35 -10.69
N ASP A 505 27.59 6.44 -10.18
CA ASP A 505 29.03 6.75 -10.31
C ASP A 505 29.90 5.75 -9.53
N LYS A 506 29.48 5.36 -8.32
CA LYS A 506 30.14 4.33 -7.52
C LYS A 506 30.09 2.96 -8.20
N GLN A 507 28.95 2.59 -8.79
CA GLN A 507 28.82 1.37 -9.59
C GLN A 507 29.65 1.44 -10.87
N LEU A 508 29.68 2.58 -11.57
CA LEU A 508 30.58 2.78 -12.71
C LEU A 508 32.04 2.67 -12.30
N GLU A 509 32.41 3.03 -11.07
CA GLU A 509 33.72 2.77 -10.49
C GLU A 509 33.96 1.30 -10.16
N GLU A 510 32.97 0.58 -9.61
CA GLU A 510 33.06 -0.87 -9.40
C GLU A 510 33.23 -1.63 -10.72
N ILE A 511 32.55 -1.18 -11.78
CA ILE A 511 32.63 -1.75 -13.13
C ILE A 511 33.99 -1.49 -13.80
N LYS A 512 34.73 -0.44 -13.37
CA LYS A 512 36.09 -0.16 -13.88
C LYS A 512 37.04 -1.28 -13.47
N GLY A 513 37.32 -2.18 -14.40
CA GLY A 513 38.25 -3.30 -14.21
C GLY A 513 37.57 -4.66 -14.12
N ILE A 514 36.24 -4.71 -14.23
CA ILE A 514 35.50 -5.97 -14.33
C ILE A 514 35.74 -6.62 -15.69
N SER A 515 35.99 -7.92 -15.66
CA SER A 515 36.07 -8.76 -16.86
C SER A 515 34.72 -8.72 -17.59
N GLN A 516 34.73 -8.42 -18.88
CA GLN A 516 33.53 -8.52 -19.71
C GLN A 516 33.56 -9.82 -20.53
N ASP A 517 33.77 -10.95 -19.87
CA ASP A 517 33.95 -12.28 -20.47
C ASP A 517 32.64 -12.96 -20.86
N ILE A 518 31.50 -12.52 -20.31
CA ILE A 518 30.19 -13.06 -20.63
C ILE A 518 29.49 -12.14 -21.62
N LYS A 519 29.03 -12.67 -22.75
CA LYS A 519 28.23 -11.91 -23.70
C LYS A 519 26.74 -12.13 -23.47
N PHE A 520 25.96 -11.06 -23.30
CA PHE A 520 24.50 -11.14 -23.27
C PHE A 520 23.90 -10.92 -24.66
N SER A 521 22.90 -11.72 -25.03
CA SER A 521 22.03 -11.48 -26.18
C SER A 521 20.65 -11.08 -25.68
N ILE A 522 20.26 -9.83 -25.94
CA ILE A 522 18.97 -9.27 -25.53
C ILE A 522 17.98 -9.53 -26.66
N ILE A 523 16.93 -10.28 -26.36
CA ILE A 523 16.03 -10.90 -27.33
C ILE A 523 14.73 -10.11 -27.38
N VAL A 524 14.53 -9.37 -28.48
CA VAL A 524 13.37 -8.48 -28.62
C VAL A 524 12.62 -8.77 -29.94
N PRO A 525 11.51 -9.52 -29.90
CA PRO A 525 10.62 -9.67 -31.04
C PRO A 525 9.89 -8.36 -31.32
N LEU A 526 9.84 -7.91 -32.59
CA LEU A 526 9.16 -6.68 -32.98
C LEU A 526 7.94 -6.96 -33.85
N TYR A 527 6.81 -6.30 -33.55
CA TYR A 527 5.63 -6.31 -34.40
C TYR A 527 4.85 -5.00 -34.29
N ASN A 528 4.91 -4.19 -35.34
CA ASN A 528 4.18 -2.91 -35.46
C ASN A 528 4.43 -1.95 -34.27
N THR A 529 5.58 -2.06 -33.62
CA THR A 529 5.93 -1.29 -32.41
C THR A 529 5.90 0.22 -32.68
N PRO A 530 5.22 1.02 -31.84
CA PRO A 530 5.21 2.48 -31.95
C PRO A 530 6.63 3.07 -31.94
N GLU A 531 6.87 4.10 -32.76
CA GLU A 531 8.20 4.71 -32.92
C GLU A 531 8.80 5.18 -31.59
N LEU A 532 8.02 5.86 -30.75
CA LEU A 532 8.50 6.39 -29.47
C LEU A 532 8.99 5.26 -28.56
N TYR A 533 8.18 4.20 -28.42
CA TYR A 533 8.49 3.07 -27.56
C TYR A 533 9.71 2.29 -28.06
N LEU A 534 9.76 2.01 -29.37
CA LEU A 534 10.91 1.34 -30.00
C LEU A 534 12.21 2.10 -29.75
N ARG A 535 12.20 3.43 -29.90
CA ARG A 535 13.40 4.26 -29.67
C ARG A 535 13.82 4.24 -28.21
N LYS A 536 12.89 4.44 -27.27
CA LYS A 536 13.17 4.41 -25.83
C LYS A 536 13.69 3.05 -25.38
N MET A 537 13.08 1.97 -25.85
CA MET A 537 13.50 0.59 -25.57
C MET A 537 14.95 0.35 -26.05
N ILE A 538 15.25 0.65 -27.33
CA ILE A 538 16.61 0.50 -27.86
C ILE A 538 17.61 1.35 -27.07
N GLU A 539 17.23 2.58 -26.73
CA GLU A 539 18.09 3.50 -25.99
C GLU A 539 18.41 2.99 -24.58
N SER A 540 17.43 2.46 -23.84
CA SER A 540 17.63 1.86 -22.50
C SER A 540 18.63 0.70 -22.51
N VAL A 541 18.65 -0.08 -23.60
CA VAL A 541 19.62 -1.16 -23.83
C VAL A 541 21.00 -0.60 -24.16
N LEU A 542 21.08 0.41 -25.01
CA LEU A 542 22.37 0.98 -25.43
C LEU A 542 23.09 1.73 -24.30
N THR A 543 22.36 2.15 -23.27
CA THR A 543 22.89 2.82 -22.07
C THR A 543 23.24 1.87 -20.92
N GLN A 544 23.16 0.55 -21.11
CA GLN A 544 23.59 -0.41 -20.09
C GLN A 544 25.06 -0.19 -19.69
N THR A 545 25.34 -0.25 -18.39
CA THR A 545 26.69 -0.05 -17.84
C THR A 545 27.64 -1.20 -18.17
N TYR A 546 27.11 -2.41 -18.38
CA TYR A 546 27.85 -3.56 -18.91
C TYR A 546 27.86 -3.51 -20.44
N GLU A 547 29.04 -3.51 -21.07
CA GLU A 547 29.16 -3.20 -22.51
C GLU A 547 29.13 -4.42 -23.45
N ASN A 548 29.48 -5.61 -22.97
CA ASN A 548 29.55 -6.84 -23.78
C ASN A 548 28.18 -7.49 -23.96
N PHE A 549 27.37 -6.89 -24.81
CA PHE A 549 26.08 -7.43 -25.20
C PHE A 549 25.81 -7.21 -26.69
N GLU A 550 24.74 -7.83 -27.18
CA GLU A 550 24.10 -7.51 -28.44
C GLU A 550 22.59 -7.45 -28.29
N LEU A 551 21.96 -6.55 -29.05
CA LEU A 551 20.52 -6.36 -29.09
C LEU A 551 19.96 -7.02 -30.36
N CYS A 552 19.27 -8.13 -30.20
CA CYS A 552 18.74 -8.98 -31.26
C CYS A 552 17.27 -8.63 -31.56
N LEU A 553 17.03 -7.97 -32.69
CA LEU A 553 15.73 -7.45 -33.15
C LEU A 553 15.21 -8.23 -34.38
N ALA A 554 14.18 -9.05 -34.19
CA ALA A 554 13.48 -9.75 -35.29
C ALA A 554 12.14 -9.07 -35.60
N ASP A 555 12.03 -8.51 -36.80
CA ASP A 555 10.93 -7.62 -37.17
C ASP A 555 9.89 -8.28 -38.07
N GLY A 556 8.75 -8.64 -37.47
CA GLY A 556 7.56 -9.17 -38.12
C GLY A 556 6.56 -8.10 -38.60
N SER A 557 6.86 -6.81 -38.46
CA SER A 557 5.93 -5.70 -38.74
C SER A 557 5.45 -5.67 -40.19
N ASP A 558 4.23 -5.17 -40.40
CA ASP A 558 3.64 -5.06 -41.72
C ASP A 558 4.23 -3.91 -42.57
N ARG A 559 3.69 -3.74 -43.78
CA ARG A 559 4.16 -2.71 -44.73
C ARG A 559 3.85 -1.27 -44.27
N LYS A 560 2.75 -1.04 -43.54
CA LYS A 560 2.40 0.29 -43.02
C LYS A 560 3.39 0.73 -41.95
N HIS A 561 3.94 -0.22 -41.20
CA HIS A 561 4.91 -0.01 -40.13
C HIS A 561 6.37 -0.18 -40.60
N ARG A 562 6.67 0.14 -41.87
CA ARG A 562 8.04 0.03 -42.43
C ARG A 562 9.07 0.85 -41.64
N TYR A 563 8.63 1.93 -40.98
CA TYR A 563 9.48 2.79 -40.15
C TYR A 563 10.20 2.02 -39.05
N VAL A 564 9.62 0.94 -38.50
CA VAL A 564 10.26 0.07 -37.48
C VAL A 564 11.62 -0.42 -37.97
N GLY A 565 11.65 -0.94 -39.21
CA GLY A 565 12.90 -1.40 -39.81
C GLY A 565 13.87 -0.28 -40.16
N ASP A 566 13.36 0.91 -40.52
CA ASP A 566 14.20 2.08 -40.80
C ASP A 566 14.91 2.55 -39.52
N ILE A 567 14.19 2.60 -38.40
CA ILE A 567 14.72 2.90 -37.06
C ILE A 567 15.77 1.86 -36.65
N CYS A 568 15.47 0.56 -36.75
CA CYS A 568 16.43 -0.47 -36.37
C CYS A 568 17.73 -0.40 -37.21
N ARG A 569 17.62 -0.08 -38.51
CA ARG A 569 18.78 0.14 -39.39
C ARG A 569 19.56 1.40 -39.03
N GLU A 570 18.87 2.46 -38.61
CA GLU A 570 19.46 3.69 -38.07
C GLU A 570 20.35 3.35 -36.86
N TYR A 571 19.81 2.71 -35.82
CA TYR A 571 20.60 2.36 -34.62
C TYR A 571 21.74 1.39 -34.94
N ARG A 572 21.52 0.38 -35.79
CA ARG A 572 22.58 -0.54 -36.25
C ARG A 572 23.70 0.15 -37.03
N TRP A 573 23.39 1.24 -37.72
CA TRP A 573 24.42 2.04 -38.39
C TRP A 573 25.37 2.67 -37.38
N HIS A 574 24.83 3.18 -36.26
CA HIS A 574 25.55 3.86 -35.20
C HIS A 574 26.23 2.93 -34.20
N ASP A 575 25.56 1.86 -33.77
CA ASP A 575 26.08 0.88 -32.81
C ASP A 575 26.04 -0.54 -33.40
N LYS A 576 27.19 -1.20 -33.45
CA LYS A 576 27.32 -2.54 -34.04
C LYS A 576 26.76 -3.66 -33.16
N ARG A 577 26.48 -3.37 -31.89
CA ARG A 577 25.81 -4.29 -30.97
C ARG A 577 24.34 -4.52 -31.35
N VAL A 578 23.73 -3.63 -32.15
CA VAL A 578 22.36 -3.81 -32.65
C VAL A 578 22.35 -4.74 -33.86
N VAL A 579 21.75 -5.91 -33.69
CA VAL A 579 21.58 -6.96 -34.70
C VAL A 579 20.11 -7.01 -35.12
N TYR A 580 19.85 -6.72 -36.39
CA TYR A 580 18.49 -6.61 -36.93
C TYR A 580 18.24 -7.58 -38.09
N LYS A 581 17.09 -8.26 -38.06
CA LYS A 581 16.59 -9.18 -39.10
C LYS A 581 15.12 -8.87 -39.40
N LYS A 582 14.83 -8.45 -40.65
CA LYS A 582 13.46 -8.37 -41.14
C LYS A 582 12.93 -9.77 -41.47
N LEU A 583 11.77 -10.14 -40.93
CA LEU A 583 11.13 -11.42 -41.22
C LEU A 583 10.30 -11.34 -42.52
N LYS A 584 10.22 -12.47 -43.23
CA LYS A 584 9.44 -12.56 -44.49
C LYS A 584 7.94 -12.39 -44.26
N LYS A 585 7.46 -12.82 -43.09
CA LYS A 585 6.08 -12.70 -42.59
C LYS A 585 6.14 -12.66 -41.07
N ASN A 586 5.11 -12.10 -40.43
CA ASN A 586 4.91 -12.25 -38.99
C ASN A 586 4.69 -13.73 -38.67
N ALA A 587 5.44 -14.28 -37.72
CA ALA A 587 5.39 -15.68 -37.32
C ALA A 587 4.78 -15.88 -35.91
N GLY A 588 4.07 -14.88 -35.39
CA GLY A 588 3.58 -14.87 -34.01
C GLY A 588 4.70 -14.52 -33.02
N ILE A 589 4.36 -14.39 -31.75
CA ILE A 589 5.32 -13.97 -30.72
C ILE A 589 6.43 -15.02 -30.56
N SER A 590 6.10 -16.32 -30.41
CA SER A 590 7.10 -17.38 -30.31
C SER A 590 8.00 -17.47 -31.55
N GLY A 591 7.43 -17.37 -32.74
CA GLY A 591 8.19 -17.45 -34.00
C GLY A 591 9.15 -16.28 -34.18
N ASN A 592 8.72 -15.07 -33.83
CA ASN A 592 9.57 -13.88 -33.90
C ASN A 592 10.68 -13.94 -32.83
N THR A 593 10.38 -14.39 -31.61
CA THR A 593 11.36 -14.57 -30.53
C THR A 593 12.40 -15.63 -30.90
N ASN A 594 11.99 -16.76 -31.47
CA ASN A 594 12.92 -17.78 -31.97
C ASN A 594 13.84 -17.23 -33.07
N ALA A 595 13.34 -16.37 -33.96
CA ALA A 595 14.18 -15.75 -34.98
C ALA A 595 15.24 -14.80 -34.39
N CYS A 596 14.99 -14.19 -33.22
CA CYS A 596 16.01 -13.49 -32.43
C CYS A 596 17.04 -14.46 -31.85
N MET A 597 16.58 -15.55 -31.23
CA MET A 597 17.45 -16.59 -30.67
C MET A 597 18.40 -17.21 -31.71
N GLU A 598 17.92 -17.44 -32.94
CA GLU A 598 18.72 -17.98 -34.05
C GLU A 598 19.92 -17.10 -34.45
N MET A 599 19.78 -15.78 -34.34
CA MET A 599 20.85 -14.84 -34.72
C MET A 599 21.72 -14.40 -33.55
N ALA A 600 21.32 -14.73 -32.33
CA ALA A 600 22.03 -14.43 -31.11
C ALA A 600 23.26 -15.33 -30.94
N THR A 601 24.35 -14.76 -30.46
CA THR A 601 25.69 -15.34 -30.29
C THR A 601 26.21 -15.26 -28.85
N GLY A 602 25.48 -14.60 -27.94
CA GLY A 602 25.84 -14.45 -26.53
C GLY A 602 25.76 -15.77 -25.74
N ASP A 603 26.46 -15.79 -24.62
CA ASP A 603 26.50 -16.90 -23.67
C ASP A 603 25.21 -17.01 -22.85
N TYR A 604 24.53 -15.87 -22.64
CA TYR A 604 23.25 -15.75 -21.94
C TYR A 604 22.23 -15.00 -22.79
N PHE A 605 20.96 -15.37 -22.67
CA PHE A 605 19.82 -14.72 -23.27
C PHE A 605 19.07 -13.90 -22.22
N ALA A 606 18.69 -12.66 -22.54
CA ALA A 606 17.81 -11.83 -21.74
C ALA A 606 16.54 -11.54 -22.55
N LEU A 607 15.37 -11.91 -22.03
CA LEU A 607 14.08 -11.65 -22.69
C LEU A 607 13.64 -10.22 -22.41
N PHE A 608 13.27 -9.47 -23.44
CA PHE A 608 12.87 -8.08 -23.27
C PHE A 608 11.78 -7.68 -24.27
N ASP A 609 10.75 -6.99 -23.78
CA ASP A 609 9.63 -6.56 -24.59
C ASP A 609 9.93 -5.23 -25.28
N HIS A 610 9.30 -5.02 -26.44
CA HIS A 610 9.72 -4.00 -27.39
C HIS A 610 9.29 -2.57 -27.02
N ASP A 611 8.50 -2.43 -25.96
CA ASP A 611 7.88 -1.21 -25.45
C ASP A 611 8.23 -0.89 -24.00
N ASP A 612 9.00 -1.75 -23.35
CA ASP A 612 9.42 -1.63 -21.97
C ASP A 612 10.78 -0.93 -21.83
N PHE A 613 11.25 -0.81 -20.58
CA PHE A 613 12.50 -0.14 -20.26
C PHE A 613 13.36 -0.96 -19.29
N LEU A 614 14.67 -1.07 -19.57
CA LEU A 614 15.63 -1.73 -18.68
C LEU A 614 16.35 -0.74 -17.78
N HIS A 615 16.49 -1.10 -16.51
CA HIS A 615 17.35 -0.38 -15.58
C HIS A 615 18.80 -0.33 -16.13
N PRO A 616 19.54 0.79 -16.01
CA PRO A 616 20.89 0.93 -16.59
C PRO A 616 21.92 -0.11 -16.14
N THR A 617 21.71 -0.72 -14.96
CA THR A 617 22.58 -1.75 -14.39
C THR A 617 22.06 -3.17 -14.57
N ALA A 618 20.93 -3.37 -15.27
CA ALA A 618 20.28 -4.67 -15.36
C ALA A 618 21.24 -5.78 -15.81
N LEU A 619 22.04 -5.54 -16.85
CA LEU A 619 23.03 -6.52 -17.31
C LEU A 619 24.21 -6.70 -16.34
N TYR A 620 24.60 -5.64 -15.62
CA TYR A 620 25.70 -5.72 -14.66
C TYR A 620 25.32 -6.56 -13.44
N GLU A 621 24.13 -6.35 -12.86
CA GLU A 621 23.65 -7.15 -11.72
C GLU A 621 23.49 -8.62 -12.11
N ASN A 622 22.99 -8.89 -13.33
CA ASN A 622 22.94 -10.25 -13.86
C ASN A 622 24.34 -10.86 -14.01
N TYR A 623 25.31 -10.12 -14.57
CA TYR A 623 26.70 -10.57 -14.65
C TYR A 623 27.26 -10.90 -13.27
N LYS A 624 27.08 -10.00 -12.29
CA LYS A 624 27.55 -10.18 -10.92
C LYS A 624 26.98 -11.45 -10.30
N ALA A 625 25.66 -11.64 -10.38
CA ALA A 625 24.98 -12.84 -9.88
C ALA A 625 25.48 -14.12 -10.57
N ILE A 626 25.74 -14.09 -11.89
CA ILE A 626 26.33 -15.23 -12.61
C ILE A 626 27.74 -15.54 -12.11
N LYS A 627 28.59 -14.54 -11.89
CA LYS A 627 29.98 -14.77 -11.44
C LYS A 627 30.05 -15.26 -10.00
N GLU A 628 29.24 -14.69 -9.12
CA GLU A 628 29.24 -15.00 -7.69
C GLU A 628 28.55 -16.32 -7.39
N GLN A 629 27.41 -16.58 -8.03
CA GLN A 629 26.54 -17.71 -7.69
C GLN A 629 26.52 -18.82 -8.74
N LYS A 630 27.17 -18.63 -9.91
CA LYS A 630 27.17 -19.57 -11.05
C LYS A 630 25.77 -19.88 -11.56
N ALA A 631 24.90 -18.87 -11.55
CA ALA A 631 23.52 -18.99 -12.01
C ALA A 631 23.44 -19.33 -13.50
N ASP A 632 22.53 -20.24 -13.86
CA ASP A 632 22.18 -20.56 -15.25
C ASP A 632 20.76 -20.13 -15.63
N PHE A 633 19.95 -19.71 -14.64
CA PHE A 633 18.68 -19.02 -14.80
C PHE A 633 18.58 -17.91 -13.73
N LEU A 634 18.17 -16.71 -14.13
CA LEU A 634 18.04 -15.54 -13.28
C LEU A 634 16.75 -14.78 -13.56
N TYR A 635 16.23 -14.12 -12.54
CA TYR A 635 15.15 -13.15 -12.68
C TYR A 635 15.28 -12.01 -11.67
N SER A 636 14.61 -10.89 -11.93
CA SER A 636 14.64 -9.69 -11.09
C SER A 636 13.25 -9.23 -10.66
N ASP A 637 13.21 -8.31 -9.71
CA ASP A 637 12.02 -7.51 -9.43
C ASP A 637 11.70 -6.57 -10.61
N GLU A 638 10.46 -6.09 -10.64
CA GLU A 638 9.92 -5.22 -11.69
C GLU A 638 9.02 -4.13 -11.09
N ASN A 639 8.81 -3.06 -11.85
CA ASN A 639 7.85 -2.02 -11.49
C ASN A 639 7.03 -1.60 -12.70
N THR A 640 5.74 -1.33 -12.49
CA THR A 640 4.82 -0.93 -13.56
C THR A 640 4.76 0.59 -13.68
N PHE A 641 4.72 1.10 -14.91
CA PHE A 641 4.65 2.53 -15.22
C PHE A 641 3.75 2.78 -16.45
N HIS A 642 3.30 4.01 -16.69
CA HIS A 642 2.39 4.37 -17.78
C HIS A 642 3.13 5.03 -18.96
N GLU A 643 3.53 6.29 -18.82
CA GLU A 643 4.15 7.08 -19.90
C GLU A 643 5.67 7.20 -19.70
N THR A 644 6.09 7.53 -18.48
CA THR A 644 7.49 7.80 -18.11
C THR A 644 7.88 7.04 -16.86
N ILE A 645 9.12 6.62 -16.71
CA ILE A 645 9.56 5.84 -15.53
C ILE A 645 9.32 6.60 -14.21
N ASP A 646 9.29 7.93 -14.27
CA ASP A 646 8.93 8.83 -13.16
C ASP A 646 7.53 8.55 -12.58
N ASP A 647 6.64 7.91 -13.33
CA ASP A 647 5.28 7.54 -12.92
C ASP A 647 5.16 6.07 -12.47
N ALA A 648 6.28 5.36 -12.28
CA ALA A 648 6.25 3.98 -11.82
C ALA A 648 5.60 3.85 -10.44
N TYR A 649 4.62 2.96 -10.30
CA TYR A 649 3.64 3.02 -9.20
C TYR A 649 3.30 1.67 -8.55
N ASN A 650 3.81 0.55 -9.08
CA ASN A 650 3.46 -0.79 -8.59
C ASN A 650 4.68 -1.71 -8.60
N PRO A 651 5.59 -1.58 -7.61
CA PRO A 651 6.74 -2.44 -7.50
C PRO A 651 6.32 -3.85 -7.06
N HIS A 652 6.74 -4.84 -7.84
CA HIS A 652 6.57 -6.25 -7.51
C HIS A 652 7.89 -6.79 -6.96
N TYR A 653 7.98 -6.80 -5.64
CA TYR A 653 9.08 -7.39 -4.89
C TYR A 653 8.85 -8.90 -4.75
N LYS A 654 9.48 -9.66 -5.62
CA LYS A 654 9.29 -11.09 -5.80
C LYS A 654 10.03 -11.87 -4.71
N PRO A 655 9.55 -13.08 -4.34
CA PRO A 655 10.33 -14.02 -3.56
C PRO A 655 11.44 -14.66 -4.43
N ASP A 656 12.39 -15.33 -3.78
CA ASP A 656 13.23 -16.34 -4.41
C ASP A 656 12.39 -17.51 -4.95
N PHE A 657 13.04 -18.44 -5.65
CA PHE A 657 12.36 -19.45 -6.45
C PHE A 657 11.40 -20.31 -5.62
N SER A 658 10.11 -20.19 -5.93
CA SER A 658 9.00 -20.89 -5.28
C SER A 658 8.25 -21.70 -6.35
N PRO A 659 8.54 -23.01 -6.49
CA PRO A 659 7.94 -23.82 -7.54
C PRO A 659 6.41 -23.89 -7.44
N ASP A 660 5.84 -23.87 -6.23
CA ASP A 660 4.39 -23.90 -6.05
C ASP A 660 3.72 -22.55 -6.32
N TYR A 661 4.42 -21.44 -6.06
CA TYR A 661 3.95 -20.13 -6.51
C TYR A 661 4.03 -20.02 -8.02
N LEU A 662 5.12 -20.50 -8.65
CA LEU A 662 5.26 -20.55 -10.11
C LEU A 662 4.19 -21.43 -10.76
N ARG A 663 3.73 -22.51 -10.11
CA ARG A 663 2.63 -23.34 -10.64
C ARG A 663 1.25 -22.68 -10.50
N SER A 664 1.14 -21.68 -9.64
CA SER A 664 -0.10 -20.93 -9.44
C SER A 664 -0.17 -19.67 -10.30
N VAL A 665 0.97 -19.04 -10.58
CA VAL A 665 1.09 -17.85 -11.43
C VAL A 665 2.52 -17.70 -11.96
N ASN A 666 2.68 -17.13 -13.16
CA ASN A 666 3.99 -16.73 -13.66
C ASN A 666 4.52 -15.45 -12.94
N TYR A 667 4.86 -15.55 -11.65
CA TYR A 667 5.36 -14.41 -10.88
C TYR A 667 6.78 -13.98 -11.30
N ILE A 668 7.53 -14.85 -11.99
CA ILE A 668 8.89 -14.58 -12.46
C ILE A 668 8.88 -13.52 -13.55
N CYS A 669 8.03 -13.68 -14.56
CA CYS A 669 7.77 -12.70 -15.62
C CYS A 669 9.05 -12.02 -16.16
N HIS A 670 9.22 -10.72 -15.95
CA HIS A 670 10.35 -9.92 -16.41
C HIS A 670 11.26 -9.50 -15.24
N LEU A 671 12.54 -9.22 -15.41
CA LEU A 671 13.44 -9.58 -16.49
C LEU A 671 13.88 -11.04 -16.31
N THR A 672 13.69 -11.90 -17.30
CA THR A 672 14.21 -13.28 -17.26
C THR A 672 15.51 -13.40 -18.07
N VAL A 673 16.57 -13.94 -17.46
CA VAL A 673 17.89 -14.18 -18.07
C VAL A 673 18.31 -15.64 -17.89
N PHE A 674 18.79 -16.31 -18.94
CA PHE A 674 19.21 -17.72 -18.84
C PHE A 674 20.37 -18.05 -19.77
N SER A 675 21.15 -19.06 -19.39
CA SER A 675 22.31 -19.47 -20.18
C SER A 675 21.88 -20.13 -21.50
N ARG A 676 22.72 -19.96 -22.53
CA ARG A 676 22.56 -20.66 -23.80
C ARG A 676 22.55 -22.17 -23.63
N LYS A 677 23.38 -22.70 -22.73
CA LYS A 677 23.44 -24.14 -22.44
C LYS A 677 22.12 -24.65 -21.90
N LEU A 678 21.47 -23.88 -21.02
CA LEU A 678 20.15 -24.23 -20.49
C LEU A 678 19.09 -24.18 -21.59
N TYR A 679 19.10 -23.13 -22.42
CA TYR A 679 18.24 -23.03 -23.59
C TYR A 679 18.36 -24.23 -24.56
N GLU A 680 19.60 -24.66 -24.84
CA GLU A 680 19.87 -25.81 -25.71
C GLU A 680 19.32 -27.13 -25.15
N LYS A 681 19.22 -27.27 -23.82
CA LYS A 681 18.59 -28.43 -23.17
C LYS A 681 17.06 -28.43 -23.35
N VAL A 682 16.41 -27.27 -23.38
CA VAL A 682 14.93 -27.16 -23.34
C VAL A 682 14.28 -26.85 -24.68
N GLY A 683 15.02 -26.29 -25.64
CA GLY A 683 14.51 -25.87 -26.94
C GLY A 683 13.79 -24.51 -26.95
N GLY A 684 13.44 -24.05 -28.14
CA GLY A 684 12.86 -22.73 -28.39
C GLY A 684 11.44 -22.50 -27.84
N PHE A 685 10.91 -21.31 -28.11
CA PHE A 685 9.51 -20.97 -27.85
C PHE A 685 8.58 -21.77 -28.75
N ARG A 686 7.42 -22.14 -28.24
CA ARG A 686 6.47 -23.05 -28.88
C ARG A 686 5.19 -22.29 -29.25
N GLN A 687 4.87 -22.21 -30.54
CA GLN A 687 3.78 -21.38 -31.08
C GLN A 687 2.40 -21.76 -30.55
N GLU A 688 2.20 -23.03 -30.20
CA GLU A 688 0.95 -23.52 -29.61
C GLU A 688 0.65 -22.97 -28.20
N PHE A 689 1.61 -22.24 -27.62
CA PHE A 689 1.48 -21.49 -26.36
C PHE A 689 1.54 -19.98 -26.55
N ASP A 690 1.48 -19.45 -27.78
CA ASP A 690 1.36 -18.00 -28.00
C ASP A 690 0.21 -17.44 -27.11
N GLY A 691 0.47 -16.34 -26.40
CA GLY A 691 -0.35 -15.78 -25.33
C GLY A 691 0.14 -16.09 -23.91
N SER A 692 0.88 -17.19 -23.73
CA SER A 692 1.55 -17.58 -22.47
C SER A 692 2.85 -18.35 -22.74
N GLN A 693 3.53 -17.99 -23.83
CA GLN A 693 4.73 -18.63 -24.33
C GLN A 693 5.94 -18.46 -23.39
N ASP A 694 5.95 -17.36 -22.65
CA ASP A 694 6.87 -17.02 -21.58
C ASP A 694 6.70 -17.98 -20.41
N TYR A 695 5.46 -18.24 -19.99
CA TYR A 695 5.17 -19.18 -18.90
C TYR A 695 5.61 -20.61 -19.26
N ASP A 696 5.31 -21.07 -20.49
CA ASP A 696 5.83 -22.35 -21.00
C ASP A 696 7.37 -22.41 -20.94
N MET A 697 8.04 -21.37 -21.44
CA MET A 697 9.50 -21.31 -21.47
C MET A 697 10.08 -21.33 -20.06
N ILE A 698 9.57 -20.52 -19.13
CA ILE A 698 10.03 -20.43 -17.74
C ILE A 698 9.85 -21.78 -17.02
N LEU A 699 8.70 -22.44 -17.19
CA LEU A 699 8.48 -23.78 -16.63
C LEU A 699 9.53 -24.77 -17.14
N ARG A 700 9.77 -24.83 -18.46
CA ARG A 700 10.78 -25.74 -19.04
C ARG A 700 12.21 -25.42 -18.61
N LEU A 701 12.56 -24.14 -18.50
CA LEU A 701 13.88 -23.70 -18.06
C LEU A 701 14.14 -24.07 -16.60
N THR A 702 13.19 -23.76 -15.71
CA THR A 702 13.31 -24.06 -14.27
C THR A 702 13.33 -25.55 -13.97
N GLU A 703 12.70 -26.39 -14.81
CA GLU A 703 12.80 -27.86 -14.75
C GLU A 703 14.24 -28.40 -14.98
N LYS A 704 15.10 -27.64 -15.65
CA LYS A 704 16.46 -28.07 -16.08
C LYS A 704 17.59 -27.20 -15.54
N ALA A 705 17.27 -26.09 -14.89
CA ALA A 705 18.24 -25.17 -14.31
C ALA A 705 18.99 -25.86 -13.16
N GLU A 706 20.30 -25.66 -13.12
CA GLU A 706 21.14 -26.14 -12.02
C GLU A 706 21.16 -25.14 -10.86
N LYS A 707 21.06 -23.83 -11.18
CA LYS A 707 21.06 -22.75 -10.20
C LYS A 707 20.19 -21.59 -10.67
N ILE A 708 19.02 -21.48 -10.05
CA ILE A 708 18.09 -20.35 -10.19
C ILE A 708 18.49 -19.26 -9.18
N VAL A 709 18.59 -18.02 -9.62
CA VAL A 709 18.91 -16.86 -8.77
C VAL A 709 17.92 -15.74 -9.00
N HIS A 710 17.35 -15.24 -7.92
CA HIS A 710 16.59 -14.01 -7.90
C HIS A 710 17.51 -12.83 -7.55
N ILE A 711 17.35 -11.72 -8.25
CA ILE A 711 18.03 -10.45 -7.97
C ILE A 711 16.97 -9.50 -7.40
N PRO A 712 16.95 -9.25 -6.08
CA PRO A 712 15.92 -8.45 -5.40
C PRO A 712 16.15 -6.94 -5.61
N GLU A 713 16.19 -6.54 -6.88
CA GLU A 713 16.37 -5.17 -7.36
C GLU A 713 15.42 -4.95 -8.54
N ILE A 714 14.81 -3.77 -8.63
CA ILE A 714 13.94 -3.41 -9.75
C ILE A 714 14.80 -3.16 -10.99
N LEU A 715 14.98 -4.18 -11.82
CA LEU A 715 15.80 -4.11 -13.03
C LEU A 715 14.97 -3.99 -14.32
N TYR A 716 13.66 -4.12 -14.20
CA TYR A 716 12.71 -4.08 -15.31
C TYR A 716 11.57 -3.10 -15.01
N TYR A 717 11.27 -2.24 -15.99
CA TYR A 717 10.14 -1.33 -15.93
C TYR A 717 9.15 -1.73 -17.01
N TRP A 718 7.96 -2.13 -16.58
CA TRP A 718 6.89 -2.65 -17.41
C TRP A 718 5.85 -1.57 -17.73
N ARG A 719 5.61 -1.32 -19.01
CA ARG A 719 4.69 -0.28 -19.48
C ARG A 719 3.25 -0.77 -19.54
N ALA A 720 2.36 -0.13 -18.77
CA ALA A 720 0.92 -0.32 -18.84
C ALA A 720 0.28 0.59 -19.90
N HIS A 721 -0.14 0.04 -21.05
CA HIS A 721 -0.88 0.78 -22.10
C HIS A 721 -2.00 -0.04 -22.77
N ALA A 722 -2.94 0.65 -23.42
CA ALA A 722 -4.18 0.06 -23.96
C ALA A 722 -4.01 -0.94 -25.13
N GLN A 723 -2.80 -1.01 -25.71
CA GLN A 723 -2.46 -2.01 -26.74
C GLN A 723 -1.73 -3.22 -26.17
N SER A 724 -1.45 -3.22 -24.85
CA SER A 724 -0.92 -4.40 -24.17
C SER A 724 -2.00 -5.48 -24.12
N THR A 725 -1.60 -6.73 -24.33
CA THR A 725 -2.47 -7.93 -24.29
C THR A 725 -3.32 -8.00 -23.01
N ALA A 726 -2.90 -7.31 -21.94
CA ALA A 726 -3.62 -7.17 -20.68
C ALA A 726 -5.04 -6.55 -20.79
N GLN A 727 -5.32 -5.73 -21.81
CA GLN A 727 -6.61 -5.03 -21.95
C GLN A 727 -7.58 -5.60 -23.01
N ASP A 728 -7.14 -6.48 -23.91
CA ASP A 728 -8.03 -7.06 -24.92
C ASP A 728 -8.84 -8.24 -24.33
N ILE A 729 -10.14 -8.03 -24.14
CA ILE A 729 -11.06 -9.01 -23.53
C ILE A 729 -11.10 -10.32 -24.33
N HIS A 730 -10.94 -10.29 -25.66
CA HIS A 730 -10.93 -11.50 -26.49
C HIS A 730 -9.57 -12.22 -26.48
N ALA A 731 -8.50 -11.52 -26.08
CA ALA A 731 -7.19 -12.12 -25.93
C ALA A 731 -7.06 -12.95 -24.64
N LYS A 732 -7.90 -12.69 -23.64
CA LYS A 732 -7.80 -13.32 -22.30
C LYS A 732 -8.08 -14.82 -22.33
N ASP A 733 -9.10 -15.27 -23.06
CA ASP A 733 -9.50 -16.69 -23.06
C ASP A 733 -8.43 -17.62 -23.65
N TYR A 734 -7.86 -17.26 -24.82
CA TYR A 734 -6.85 -18.12 -25.45
C TYR A 734 -5.52 -18.13 -24.69
N CYS A 735 -5.15 -17.01 -24.07
CA CYS A 735 -3.97 -16.92 -23.19
C CYS A 735 -4.13 -17.84 -21.98
N MET A 736 -5.28 -17.79 -21.30
CA MET A 736 -5.55 -18.68 -20.15
C MET A 736 -5.53 -20.16 -20.56
N ASP A 737 -6.12 -20.51 -21.71
CA ASP A 737 -6.06 -21.87 -22.23
C ASP A 737 -4.62 -22.30 -22.54
N ALA A 738 -3.78 -21.40 -23.08
CA ALA A 738 -2.37 -21.66 -23.32
C ALA A 738 -1.59 -21.90 -22.01
N ALA A 739 -1.80 -21.06 -20.99
CA ALA A 739 -1.19 -21.22 -19.68
C ALA A 739 -1.59 -22.54 -19.00
N LYS A 740 -2.88 -22.90 -19.00
CA LYS A 740 -3.36 -24.19 -18.45
C LYS A 740 -2.73 -25.37 -19.16
N ARG A 741 -2.58 -25.30 -20.49
CA ARG A 741 -1.85 -26.33 -21.27
C ARG A 741 -0.38 -26.39 -20.86
N ALA A 742 0.29 -25.24 -20.72
CA ALA A 742 1.71 -25.18 -20.32
C ALA A 742 1.94 -25.83 -18.96
N LEU A 743 1.08 -25.50 -17.98
CA LEU A 743 1.08 -26.10 -16.64
C LEU A 743 0.76 -27.60 -16.68
N SER A 744 -0.25 -28.01 -17.43
CA SER A 744 -0.61 -29.43 -17.57
C SER A 744 0.53 -30.26 -18.18
N GLU A 745 1.26 -29.70 -19.15
CA GLU A 745 2.46 -30.36 -19.69
C GLU A 745 3.64 -30.31 -18.73
N HIS A 746 3.81 -29.23 -17.97
CA HIS A 746 4.81 -29.13 -16.90
C HIS A 746 4.61 -30.25 -15.88
N LEU A 747 3.40 -30.43 -15.35
CA LEU A 747 3.07 -31.50 -14.39
C LEU A 747 3.50 -32.87 -14.94
N LYS A 748 3.18 -33.17 -16.21
CA LYS A 748 3.61 -34.41 -16.87
C LYS A 748 5.14 -34.54 -16.96
N ARG A 749 5.86 -33.48 -17.28
CA ARG A 749 7.33 -33.49 -17.40
C ARG A 749 8.04 -33.69 -16.07
N VAL A 750 7.49 -33.13 -14.98
CA VAL A 750 8.03 -33.31 -13.62
C VAL A 750 7.50 -34.55 -12.90
N GLY A 751 6.64 -35.34 -13.55
CA GLY A 751 6.11 -36.59 -12.99
C GLY A 751 5.02 -36.40 -11.94
N LEU A 752 4.39 -35.22 -11.87
CA LEU A 752 3.28 -34.95 -10.96
C LEU A 752 1.96 -35.23 -11.68
N LYS A 753 1.11 -36.08 -11.09
CA LYS A 753 -0.23 -36.37 -11.59
C LYS A 753 -1.21 -35.38 -11.00
N GLY A 754 -2.00 -34.73 -11.85
CA GLY A 754 -2.98 -33.75 -11.40
C GLY A 754 -3.63 -32.99 -12.54
N THR A 755 -4.53 -32.09 -12.17
CA THR A 755 -5.25 -31.19 -13.07
C THR A 755 -4.97 -29.72 -12.70
N VAL A 756 -5.17 -28.85 -13.69
CA VAL A 756 -5.02 -27.41 -13.56
C VAL A 756 -6.41 -26.78 -13.62
N GLU A 757 -6.80 -26.07 -12.56
CA GLU A 757 -8.06 -25.35 -12.45
C GLU A 757 -7.83 -23.84 -12.45
N ASP A 758 -8.88 -23.06 -12.73
CA ASP A 758 -8.85 -21.61 -12.50
C ASP A 758 -8.77 -21.31 -11.00
N GLY A 759 -7.97 -20.31 -10.63
CA GLY A 759 -7.89 -19.77 -9.28
C GLY A 759 -8.97 -18.71 -9.00
N ALA A 760 -8.88 -18.09 -7.83
CA ALA A 760 -9.79 -17.02 -7.42
C ALA A 760 -9.58 -15.70 -8.19
N VAL A 761 -8.41 -15.54 -8.83
CA VAL A 761 -8.03 -14.36 -9.61
C VAL A 761 -7.79 -14.77 -11.06
N LEU A 762 -8.19 -13.91 -12.00
CA LEU A 762 -8.04 -14.18 -13.43
C LEU A 762 -6.57 -14.40 -13.80
N SER A 763 -6.25 -15.50 -14.49
CA SER A 763 -4.90 -15.94 -14.86
C SER A 763 -4.03 -16.48 -13.71
N TRP A 764 -4.61 -16.72 -12.53
CA TRP A 764 -4.02 -17.49 -11.45
C TRP A 764 -4.67 -18.88 -11.49
N TYR A 765 -3.93 -19.90 -11.08
CA TYR A 765 -4.31 -21.30 -11.26
C TYR A 765 -4.22 -22.07 -9.95
N ARG A 766 -5.05 -23.09 -9.83
CA ARG A 766 -5.05 -24.05 -8.73
C ARG A 766 -4.59 -25.41 -9.24
N MET A 767 -3.56 -25.96 -8.60
CA MET A 767 -3.13 -27.34 -8.84
C MET A 767 -3.98 -28.28 -7.98
N LYS A 768 -4.57 -29.30 -8.62
CA LYS A 768 -5.24 -30.43 -7.94
C LYS A 768 -4.45 -31.69 -8.23
N TYR A 769 -3.58 -32.09 -7.31
CA TYR A 769 -2.81 -33.32 -7.47
C TYR A 769 -3.67 -34.56 -7.18
N GLU A 770 -3.42 -35.64 -7.89
CA GLU A 770 -4.09 -36.93 -7.65
C GLU A 770 -3.57 -37.53 -6.33
N ILE A 771 -4.47 -37.84 -5.41
CA ILE A 771 -4.13 -38.53 -4.16
C ILE A 771 -3.97 -40.03 -4.44
N GLU A 772 -2.82 -40.57 -4.11
CA GLU A 772 -2.53 -42.00 -4.26
C GLU A 772 -3.04 -42.79 -3.05
N GLY A 773 -3.97 -43.71 -3.30
CA GLY A 773 -4.54 -44.59 -2.28
C GLY A 773 -5.42 -43.84 -1.27
N GLU A 774 -5.54 -44.42 -0.08
CA GLU A 774 -6.26 -43.83 1.05
C GLU A 774 -5.41 -44.04 2.32
N PRO A 775 -4.24 -43.39 2.43
CA PRO A 775 -3.35 -43.57 3.58
C PRO A 775 -3.98 -43.07 4.87
N LEU A 776 -3.69 -43.75 5.99
CA LEU A 776 -4.16 -43.31 7.29
C LEU A 776 -3.47 -41.99 7.70
N ILE A 777 -4.27 -41.01 8.13
CA ILE A 777 -3.79 -39.75 8.72
C ILE A 777 -3.99 -39.80 10.23
N SER A 778 -2.90 -39.62 11.00
CA SER A 778 -2.97 -39.49 12.46
C SER A 778 -3.03 -38.03 12.88
N ILE A 779 -4.17 -37.59 13.41
CA ILE A 779 -4.38 -36.24 13.93
C ILE A 779 -3.99 -36.21 15.40
N ILE A 780 -3.00 -35.39 15.77
CA ILE A 780 -2.47 -35.27 17.13
C ILE A 780 -3.02 -34.00 17.76
N ILE A 781 -3.76 -34.12 18.86
CA ILE A 781 -4.42 -33.00 19.54
C ILE A 781 -4.01 -32.96 21.03
N PRO A 782 -3.04 -32.12 21.41
CA PRO A 782 -2.76 -31.83 22.82
C PRO A 782 -3.97 -31.18 23.50
N ASN A 783 -4.37 -31.67 24.68
CA ASN A 783 -5.49 -31.09 25.42
C ASN A 783 -5.26 -31.01 26.93
N LYS A 784 -5.44 -29.80 27.48
CA LYS A 784 -5.60 -29.53 28.91
C LYS A 784 -6.93 -28.81 29.13
N ASP A 785 -7.86 -29.46 29.84
CA ASP A 785 -9.20 -28.91 30.13
C ASP A 785 -9.98 -28.42 28.88
N HIS A 786 -10.74 -27.32 29.00
CA HIS A 786 -11.47 -26.65 27.89
C HIS A 786 -12.32 -27.57 26.99
N ILE A 787 -13.17 -28.40 27.59
CA ILE A 787 -13.99 -29.41 26.89
C ILE A 787 -14.80 -28.85 25.71
N ASP A 788 -15.29 -27.61 25.81
CA ASP A 788 -16.13 -27.02 24.76
C ASP A 788 -15.35 -26.76 23.47
N LEU A 789 -14.06 -26.42 23.59
CA LEU A 789 -13.15 -26.23 22.45
C LEU A 789 -12.77 -27.57 21.85
N LEU A 790 -12.30 -28.51 22.69
CA LEU A 790 -11.92 -29.85 22.21
C LEU A 790 -13.10 -30.55 21.52
N LYS A 791 -14.29 -30.48 22.13
CA LYS A 791 -15.50 -31.07 21.56
C LYS A 791 -15.85 -30.46 20.22
N ARG A 792 -15.77 -29.13 20.09
CA ARG A 792 -15.99 -28.44 18.82
C ARG A 792 -14.98 -28.87 17.76
N CYS A 793 -13.70 -28.97 18.14
CA CYS A 793 -12.64 -29.43 17.25
C CYS A 793 -12.93 -30.85 16.75
N ILE A 794 -13.09 -31.82 17.64
CA ILE A 794 -13.38 -33.22 17.30
C ILE A 794 -14.67 -33.34 16.47
N ASP A 795 -15.76 -32.73 16.93
CA ASP A 795 -17.04 -32.79 16.21
C ASP A 795 -16.92 -32.20 14.80
N SER A 796 -16.24 -31.06 14.64
CA SER A 796 -16.05 -30.45 13.32
C SER A 796 -15.24 -31.35 12.38
N ILE A 797 -14.20 -32.03 12.89
CA ILE A 797 -13.41 -33.00 12.12
C ILE A 797 -14.31 -34.17 11.69
N LEU A 798 -15.02 -34.79 12.62
CA LEU A 798 -15.82 -35.98 12.33
C LEU A 798 -17.03 -35.71 11.44
N LEU A 799 -17.66 -34.53 11.58
CA LEU A 799 -18.89 -34.18 10.87
C LEU A 799 -18.64 -33.55 9.50
N ARG A 800 -17.55 -32.80 9.33
CA ARG A 800 -17.30 -32.02 8.09
C ARG A 800 -16.22 -32.60 7.20
N SER A 801 -15.25 -33.35 7.73
CA SER A 801 -14.17 -33.87 6.90
C SER A 801 -14.71 -34.91 5.93
N SER A 802 -14.41 -34.73 4.64
CA SER A 802 -14.80 -35.69 3.61
C SER A 802 -13.85 -36.90 3.55
N TYR A 803 -12.58 -36.73 3.93
CA TYR A 803 -11.63 -37.84 4.10
C TYR A 803 -11.91 -38.63 5.40
N GLN A 804 -12.12 -39.94 5.29
CA GLN A 804 -12.57 -40.75 6.44
C GLN A 804 -11.49 -41.60 7.09
N ASN A 805 -10.40 -41.93 6.39
CA ASN A 805 -9.33 -42.79 6.92
C ASN A 805 -8.39 -42.02 7.85
N ILE A 806 -8.91 -41.68 9.03
CA ILE A 806 -8.22 -40.90 10.07
C ILE A 806 -8.20 -41.65 11.40
N GLU A 807 -7.22 -41.35 12.23
CA GLU A 807 -7.29 -41.57 13.67
C GLU A 807 -7.01 -40.24 14.39
N ILE A 808 -7.66 -40.03 15.54
CA ILE A 808 -7.48 -38.84 16.38
C ILE A 808 -6.83 -39.31 17.68
N ILE A 809 -5.65 -38.78 17.98
CA ILE A 809 -4.89 -39.04 19.20
C ILE A 809 -4.96 -37.78 20.05
N VAL A 810 -5.85 -37.79 21.04
CA VAL A 810 -5.92 -36.74 22.04
C VAL A 810 -4.84 -36.99 23.08
N VAL A 811 -3.91 -36.06 23.23
CA VAL A 811 -2.84 -36.15 24.23
C VAL A 811 -3.26 -35.34 25.45
N GLU A 812 -3.77 -36.03 26.46
CA GLU A 812 -4.11 -35.44 27.74
C GLU A 812 -2.84 -34.97 28.43
N ASN A 813 -2.77 -33.67 28.79
CA ASN A 813 -1.57 -33.07 29.38
C ASN A 813 -1.85 -32.24 30.65
N ASN A 814 -2.09 -32.93 31.77
CA ASN A 814 -2.23 -32.35 33.11
C ASN A 814 -3.52 -31.53 33.33
N SER A 815 -4.66 -32.03 32.83
CA SER A 815 -6.01 -31.50 33.08
C SER A 815 -6.38 -31.62 34.56
N GLU A 816 -7.05 -30.60 35.10
CA GLU A 816 -7.39 -30.54 36.53
C GLU A 816 -8.89 -30.75 36.78
N ARG A 817 -9.74 -30.53 35.76
CA ARG A 817 -11.19 -30.61 35.91
C ARG A 817 -11.70 -32.03 35.71
N LYS A 818 -12.51 -32.51 36.67
CA LYS A 818 -13.18 -33.82 36.59
C LYS A 818 -14.02 -33.99 35.31
N SER A 819 -14.67 -32.91 34.86
CA SER A 819 -15.47 -32.89 33.64
C SER A 819 -14.67 -33.24 32.38
N THR A 820 -13.36 -32.97 32.36
CA THR A 820 -12.48 -33.28 31.24
C THR A 820 -12.31 -34.79 31.09
N PHE A 821 -12.02 -35.48 32.20
CA PHE A 821 -11.90 -36.95 32.22
C PHE A 821 -13.23 -37.64 31.94
N GLU A 822 -14.33 -37.13 32.48
CA GLU A 822 -15.68 -37.60 32.16
C GLU A 822 -15.98 -37.48 30.66
N TYR A 823 -15.58 -36.36 30.02
CA TYR A 823 -15.74 -36.19 28.57
C TYR A 823 -14.91 -37.21 27.77
N TYR A 824 -13.65 -37.48 28.17
CA TYR A 824 -12.84 -38.51 27.51
C TYR A 824 -13.49 -39.89 27.54
N GLU A 825 -14.18 -40.25 28.64
CA GLU A 825 -14.93 -41.51 28.72
C GLU A 825 -16.12 -41.55 27.75
N THR A 826 -16.64 -40.40 27.31
CA THR A 826 -17.72 -40.33 26.30
C THR A 826 -17.23 -40.48 24.86
N LEU A 827 -15.92 -40.32 24.60
CA LEU A 827 -15.30 -40.47 23.29
C LEU A 827 -15.24 -41.96 22.90
N THR A 828 -16.36 -42.46 22.37
CA THR A 828 -16.56 -43.88 22.03
C THR A 828 -16.29 -44.22 20.56
N ASP A 829 -16.00 -43.24 19.72
CA ASP A 829 -15.62 -43.45 18.32
C ASP A 829 -14.29 -44.22 18.27
N GLU A 830 -14.26 -45.32 17.52
CA GLU A 830 -13.10 -46.22 17.43
C GLU A 830 -11.85 -45.56 16.80
N ARG A 831 -12.04 -44.43 16.11
CA ARG A 831 -10.95 -43.63 15.54
C ARG A 831 -10.28 -42.75 16.58
N ILE A 832 -10.89 -42.52 17.74
CA ILE A 832 -10.37 -41.64 18.78
C ILE A 832 -9.65 -42.47 19.85
N ARG A 833 -8.47 -42.00 20.24
CA ARG A 833 -7.71 -42.55 21.37
C ARG A 833 -7.17 -41.41 22.22
N VAL A 834 -7.37 -41.53 23.53
CA VAL A 834 -6.77 -40.64 24.52
C VAL A 834 -5.50 -41.28 25.08
N VAL A 835 -4.39 -40.54 25.08
CA VAL A 835 -3.11 -40.95 25.70
C VAL A 835 -2.69 -39.92 26.73
N THR A 836 -2.09 -40.35 27.83
CA THR A 836 -1.78 -39.48 28.98
C THR A 836 -0.30 -39.13 29.04
N TRP A 837 0.01 -37.83 29.11
CA TRP A 837 1.32 -37.28 29.38
C TRP A 837 1.49 -36.98 30.87
N GLU A 838 2.39 -37.67 31.55
CA GLU A 838 2.56 -37.59 33.01
C GLU A 838 3.68 -36.62 33.46
N SER A 839 4.30 -35.89 32.53
CA SER A 839 5.42 -34.99 32.83
C SER A 839 5.01 -33.51 32.81
N GLU A 840 5.95 -32.61 33.12
CA GLU A 840 5.71 -31.15 33.06
C GLU A 840 5.24 -30.73 31.66
N PHE A 841 4.47 -29.64 31.58
CA PHE A 841 3.99 -29.11 30.32
C PHE A 841 5.16 -28.69 29.41
N ASN A 842 5.16 -29.23 28.20
CA ASN A 842 6.07 -28.88 27.12
C ASN A 842 5.37 -29.22 25.80
N TYR A 843 4.97 -28.20 25.04
CA TYR A 843 4.17 -28.41 23.82
C TYR A 843 4.88 -29.33 22.81
N SER A 844 6.18 -29.14 22.63
CA SER A 844 7.00 -29.97 21.74
C SER A 844 7.05 -31.43 22.19
N ALA A 845 7.32 -31.67 23.48
CA ALA A 845 7.40 -33.03 24.03
C ALA A 845 6.04 -33.74 24.00
N ILE A 846 4.96 -33.02 24.29
CA ILE A 846 3.58 -33.54 24.25
C ILE A 846 3.21 -33.98 22.83
N ASN A 847 3.53 -33.17 21.82
CA ASN A 847 3.29 -33.54 20.42
C ASN A 847 4.17 -34.72 19.98
N ASN A 848 5.48 -34.71 20.31
CA ASN A 848 6.37 -35.85 20.04
C ASN A 848 5.84 -37.14 20.67
N PHE A 849 5.36 -37.08 21.91
CA PHE A 849 4.73 -38.19 22.61
C PHE A 849 3.48 -38.67 21.86
N GLY A 850 2.58 -37.78 21.46
CA GLY A 850 1.41 -38.12 20.64
C GLY A 850 1.77 -38.81 19.33
N VAL A 851 2.75 -38.28 18.60
CA VAL A 851 3.25 -38.86 17.34
C VAL A 851 3.84 -40.27 17.55
N SER A 852 4.40 -40.58 18.71
CA SER A 852 4.90 -41.93 19.01
C SER A 852 3.79 -43.01 18.97
N PHE A 853 2.54 -42.62 19.21
CA PHE A 853 1.37 -43.50 19.12
C PHE A 853 0.74 -43.55 17.72
N ALA A 854 1.05 -42.58 16.84
CA ALA A 854 0.50 -42.49 15.50
C ALA A 854 0.77 -43.76 14.68
N LYS A 855 -0.23 -44.28 13.98
CA LYS A 855 -0.13 -45.41 13.04
C LYS A 855 -0.15 -44.95 11.59
N GLY A 856 -0.62 -43.73 11.34
CA GLY A 856 -0.71 -43.12 10.03
C GLY A 856 0.64 -42.91 9.36
N GLU A 857 0.62 -42.95 8.03
CA GLU A 857 1.76 -42.60 7.19
C GLU A 857 2.00 -41.08 7.19
N TYR A 858 0.93 -40.32 7.41
CA TYR A 858 0.91 -38.88 7.55
C TYR A 858 0.45 -38.52 8.95
N ILE A 859 1.08 -37.50 9.53
CA ILE A 859 0.67 -36.91 10.80
C ILE A 859 0.12 -35.51 10.54
N LEU A 860 -0.85 -35.11 11.35
CA LEU A 860 -1.37 -33.75 11.41
C LEU A 860 -1.24 -33.26 12.84
N LEU A 861 -0.40 -32.26 13.07
CA LEU A 861 -0.38 -31.51 14.33
C LEU A 861 -1.55 -30.53 14.30
N LEU A 862 -2.40 -30.57 15.32
CA LEU A 862 -3.62 -29.76 15.39
C LEU A 862 -3.88 -29.30 16.83
N ASN A 863 -4.11 -28.01 17.02
CA ASN A 863 -4.49 -27.52 18.34
C ASN A 863 -5.93 -27.94 18.71
N ASN A 864 -6.26 -27.93 20.01
CA ASN A 864 -7.58 -28.33 20.51
C ASN A 864 -8.68 -27.26 20.29
N ASP A 865 -8.31 -26.05 19.90
CA ASP A 865 -9.17 -24.88 19.72
C ASP A 865 -9.35 -24.50 18.24
N MET A 866 -9.34 -25.53 17.38
CA MET A 866 -9.57 -25.43 15.94
C MET A 866 -11.02 -25.77 15.58
N GLU A 867 -11.55 -25.19 14.51
CA GLU A 867 -12.82 -25.60 13.89
C GLU A 867 -12.68 -25.69 12.38
N VAL A 868 -13.01 -26.86 11.81
CA VAL A 868 -12.94 -27.12 10.36
C VAL A 868 -14.01 -26.32 9.61
N ILE A 869 -13.61 -25.60 8.57
CA ILE A 869 -14.52 -24.85 7.69
C ILE A 869 -14.72 -25.58 6.36
N SER A 870 -13.64 -25.95 5.68
CA SER A 870 -13.66 -26.60 4.36
C SER A 870 -13.70 -28.12 4.45
N GLU A 871 -14.62 -28.78 3.74
CA GLU A 871 -14.84 -30.24 3.82
C GLU A 871 -13.67 -31.08 3.27
N ASP A 872 -12.95 -30.59 2.26
CA ASP A 872 -11.84 -31.28 1.58
C ASP A 872 -10.46 -30.93 2.15
N TRP A 873 -10.39 -30.25 3.30
CA TRP A 873 -9.14 -29.75 3.89
C TRP A 873 -8.04 -30.81 4.06
N LEU A 874 -8.40 -32.03 4.49
CA LEU A 874 -7.43 -33.13 4.63
C LEU A 874 -6.90 -33.57 3.28
N GLN A 875 -7.74 -33.69 2.26
CA GLN A 875 -7.32 -34.01 0.90
C GLN A 875 -6.43 -32.92 0.31
N GLU A 876 -6.80 -31.66 0.52
CA GLU A 876 -6.00 -30.50 0.08
C GLU A 876 -4.60 -30.50 0.69
N MET A 877 -4.47 -30.83 1.97
CA MET A 877 -3.15 -30.94 2.60
C MET A 877 -2.42 -32.20 2.16
N LEU A 878 -3.12 -33.33 2.06
CA LEU A 878 -2.56 -34.63 1.70
C LEU A 878 -1.98 -34.64 0.29
N MET A 879 -2.65 -34.02 -0.69
CA MET A 879 -2.17 -34.00 -2.07
C MET A 879 -0.79 -33.32 -2.21
N PHE A 880 -0.49 -32.35 -1.35
CA PHE A 880 0.85 -31.76 -1.25
C PHE A 880 1.80 -32.63 -0.43
N ALA A 881 1.35 -33.13 0.72
CA ALA A 881 2.19 -33.94 1.63
C ALA A 881 2.65 -35.27 1.00
N GLN A 882 1.91 -35.82 0.03
CA GLN A 882 2.32 -37.02 -0.72
C GLN A 882 3.49 -36.78 -1.67
N ARG A 883 3.76 -35.53 -2.06
CA ARG A 883 4.88 -35.24 -2.95
C ARG A 883 6.21 -35.48 -2.24
N SER A 884 7.13 -36.13 -2.94
CA SER A 884 8.44 -36.50 -2.37
C SER A 884 9.33 -35.32 -2.02
N ASP A 885 9.08 -34.14 -2.60
CA ASP A 885 9.80 -32.89 -2.36
C ASP A 885 9.20 -32.05 -1.23
N VAL A 886 8.06 -32.44 -0.65
CA VAL A 886 7.35 -31.67 0.40
C VAL A 886 7.52 -32.34 1.76
N GLY A 887 7.88 -31.53 2.76
CA GLY A 887 8.11 -31.98 4.13
C GLY A 887 7.03 -31.54 5.11
N ALA A 888 6.34 -30.42 4.86
CA ALA A 888 5.18 -30.00 5.64
C ALA A 888 4.21 -29.13 4.82
N VAL A 889 2.94 -29.14 5.22
CA VAL A 889 1.85 -28.40 4.60
C VAL A 889 1.05 -27.66 5.68
N GLY A 890 0.88 -26.36 5.51
CA GLY A 890 0.09 -25.50 6.41
C GLY A 890 -1.23 -25.06 5.79
N ALA A 891 -2.27 -24.95 6.62
CA ALA A 891 -3.59 -24.46 6.26
C ALA A 891 -3.69 -22.92 6.33
N LYS A 892 -4.75 -22.35 5.77
CA LYS A 892 -5.16 -20.95 6.00
C LYS A 892 -6.05 -20.89 7.23
N LEU A 893 -5.65 -20.11 8.22
CA LEU A 893 -6.37 -20.01 9.49
C LEU A 893 -6.97 -18.63 9.68
N TYR A 894 -8.18 -18.60 10.22
CA TYR A 894 -8.94 -17.39 10.51
C TYR A 894 -9.14 -17.22 12.01
N TYR A 895 -9.15 -15.96 12.46
CA TYR A 895 -9.77 -15.60 13.73
C TYR A 895 -11.30 -15.71 13.62
N PRO A 896 -12.03 -15.79 14.76
CA PRO A 896 -13.49 -15.89 14.75
C PRO A 896 -14.23 -14.70 14.13
N ASP A 897 -13.54 -13.58 13.91
CA ASP A 897 -14.04 -12.36 13.27
C ASP A 897 -13.78 -12.31 11.75
N ASP A 898 -13.44 -13.46 11.14
CA ASP A 898 -13.10 -13.61 9.72
C ASP A 898 -11.88 -12.79 9.28
N THR A 899 -10.97 -12.46 10.19
CA THR A 899 -9.64 -11.93 9.84
C THR A 899 -8.60 -13.05 9.73
N ILE A 900 -7.55 -12.84 8.93
CA ILE A 900 -6.46 -13.80 8.75
C ILE A 900 -5.65 -13.93 10.04
N GLN A 901 -5.50 -15.17 10.53
CA GLN A 901 -4.62 -15.52 11.64
C GLN A 901 -3.30 -16.12 11.15
N HIS A 902 -3.36 -16.97 10.12
CA HIS A 902 -2.19 -17.57 9.51
C HIS A 902 -2.40 -17.77 8.02
N ALA A 903 -1.44 -17.25 7.25
CA ALA A 903 -1.29 -17.54 5.83
C ALA A 903 0.18 -17.86 5.50
N GLY A 904 0.88 -18.50 6.45
CA GLY A 904 2.33 -18.63 6.42
C GLY A 904 3.07 -17.88 7.52
N VAL A 905 4.33 -18.27 7.75
CA VAL A 905 5.25 -17.57 8.66
C VAL A 905 6.47 -17.10 7.87
N ILE A 906 6.83 -15.83 8.07
CA ILE A 906 7.99 -15.16 7.50
C ILE A 906 9.06 -14.97 8.59
N LEU A 907 10.30 -15.35 8.29
CA LEU A 907 11.44 -15.15 9.18
C LEU A 907 11.85 -13.68 9.24
N GLY A 908 12.27 -13.23 10.41
CA GLY A 908 12.74 -11.86 10.68
C GLY A 908 11.64 -10.87 11.07
N ILE A 909 10.36 -11.13 10.75
CA ILE A 909 9.27 -10.27 11.20
C ILE A 909 9.22 -10.25 12.73
N GLY A 910 9.15 -9.04 13.32
CA GLY A 910 9.18 -8.86 14.77
C GLY A 910 10.49 -9.32 15.43
N GLY A 911 11.56 -9.49 14.66
CA GLY A 911 12.90 -9.88 15.11
C GLY A 911 13.20 -11.39 15.03
N VAL A 912 12.20 -12.26 14.88
CA VAL A 912 12.42 -13.72 14.77
C VAL A 912 11.55 -14.32 13.67
N ALA A 913 10.24 -14.28 13.84
CA ALA A 913 9.28 -14.82 12.88
C ALA A 913 7.89 -14.24 13.15
N GLY A 914 7.12 -13.98 12.10
CA GLY A 914 5.76 -13.42 12.18
C GLY A 914 4.82 -14.01 11.15
N HIS A 915 3.51 -13.86 11.38
CA HIS A 915 2.48 -14.43 10.51
C HIS A 915 2.22 -13.51 9.31
N SER A 916 2.26 -14.07 8.11
CA SER A 916 2.01 -13.33 6.88
C SER A 916 0.55 -12.83 6.80
N HIS A 917 0.34 -11.56 6.45
CA HIS A 917 -0.97 -10.94 6.24
C HIS A 917 -1.91 -11.02 7.45
N LYS A 918 -1.37 -11.08 8.67
CA LYS A 918 -2.18 -11.14 9.88
C LYS A 918 -3.16 -9.96 9.92
N TYR A 919 -4.39 -10.23 10.33
CA TYR A 919 -5.52 -9.28 10.42
C TYR A 919 -6.14 -8.79 9.11
N PHE A 920 -5.65 -9.25 7.95
CA PHE A 920 -6.33 -8.96 6.67
C PHE A 920 -7.74 -9.56 6.67
N ALA A 921 -8.69 -8.96 5.95
CA ALA A 921 -10.01 -9.56 5.82
C ALA A 921 -9.95 -10.85 4.98
N LYS A 922 -10.88 -11.77 5.25
CA LYS A 922 -10.94 -13.10 4.63
C LYS A 922 -10.98 -13.09 3.11
N GLU A 923 -11.65 -12.11 2.53
CA GLU A 923 -11.87 -11.94 1.09
C GLU A 923 -10.68 -11.27 0.39
N GLU A 924 -9.73 -10.71 1.13
CA GLU A 924 -8.62 -9.99 0.54
C GLU A 924 -7.66 -10.95 -0.19
N PRO A 925 -7.24 -10.63 -1.42
CA PRO A 925 -6.25 -11.43 -2.14
C PRO A 925 -4.84 -11.26 -1.56
N GLY A 926 -4.58 -10.19 -0.80
CA GLY A 926 -3.27 -9.88 -0.24
C GLY A 926 -2.25 -9.44 -1.29
N TYR A 927 -1.00 -9.27 -0.86
CA TYR A 927 0.11 -8.83 -1.72
C TYR A 927 0.25 -9.74 -2.95
N PHE A 928 0.05 -9.19 -4.14
CA PHE A 928 0.07 -9.91 -5.42
C PHE A 928 -0.73 -11.24 -5.40
N ALA A 929 -1.89 -11.23 -4.75
CA ALA A 929 -2.80 -12.37 -4.62
C ALA A 929 -2.24 -13.60 -3.87
N ARG A 930 -1.17 -13.41 -3.07
CA ARG A 930 -0.53 -14.50 -2.31
C ARG A 930 -1.47 -15.17 -1.28
N LEU A 931 -2.54 -14.52 -0.81
CA LEU A 931 -3.48 -15.15 0.13
C LEU A 931 -4.42 -16.19 -0.50
N VAL A 932 -4.49 -16.25 -1.83
CA VAL A 932 -5.45 -17.08 -2.58
C VAL A 932 -4.80 -18.10 -3.52
N VAL A 933 -3.47 -18.27 -3.43
CA VAL A 933 -2.73 -19.32 -4.13
C VAL A 933 -1.79 -20.12 -3.24
N ALA A 934 -1.55 -21.37 -3.64
CA ALA A 934 -0.57 -22.22 -2.99
C ALA A 934 0.85 -21.71 -3.30
N GLN A 935 1.72 -21.74 -2.29
CA GLN A 935 3.10 -21.26 -2.44
C GLN A 935 4.03 -21.93 -1.42
N ASN A 936 5.32 -21.88 -1.72
CA ASN A 936 6.35 -22.24 -0.76
C ASN A 936 6.65 -21.07 0.18
N LEU A 937 6.86 -21.39 1.45
CA LEU A 937 7.22 -20.45 2.52
C LEU A 937 8.31 -21.04 3.41
N SER A 938 8.88 -20.22 4.28
CA SER A 938 9.94 -20.68 5.18
C SER A 938 9.38 -21.51 6.34
N ALA A 939 8.19 -21.16 6.83
CA ALA A 939 7.52 -21.89 7.89
C ALA A 939 5.99 -21.78 7.79
N VAL A 940 5.32 -22.75 8.41
CA VAL A 940 3.87 -22.77 8.68
C VAL A 940 3.65 -23.15 10.14
N THR A 941 2.48 -22.81 10.71
CA THR A 941 2.25 -23.05 12.14
C THR A 941 1.80 -24.48 12.44
N ALA A 942 2.23 -25.03 13.58
CA ALA A 942 1.76 -26.34 14.07
C ALA A 942 0.33 -26.31 14.62
N ALA A 943 -0.35 -25.15 14.64
CA ALA A 943 -1.78 -25.09 14.95
C ALA A 943 -2.63 -25.94 13.97
N CYS A 944 -2.18 -26.06 12.71
CA CYS A 944 -2.67 -27.03 11.74
C CYS A 944 -1.58 -27.30 10.67
N MET A 945 -0.79 -28.36 10.88
CA MET A 945 0.34 -28.73 10.02
C MET A 945 0.33 -30.22 9.68
N MET A 946 0.25 -30.56 8.40
CA MET A 946 0.32 -31.94 7.92
C MET A 946 1.71 -32.25 7.39
N MET A 947 2.22 -33.44 7.67
CA MET A 947 3.51 -33.89 7.16
C MET A 947 3.64 -35.42 7.07
N PRO A 948 4.54 -35.93 6.20
CA PRO A 948 4.89 -37.35 6.23
C PRO A 948 5.54 -37.73 7.55
N LYS A 949 5.08 -38.81 8.19
CA LYS A 949 5.66 -39.29 9.45
C LYS A 949 7.15 -39.62 9.31
N LYS A 950 7.57 -40.11 8.14
CA LYS A 950 8.97 -40.37 7.82
C LYS A 950 9.85 -39.12 7.90
N VAL A 951 9.35 -37.97 7.42
CA VAL A 951 10.08 -36.69 7.44
C VAL A 951 10.17 -36.17 8.86
N PHE A 952 9.07 -36.24 9.63
CA PHE A 952 9.09 -35.88 11.05
C PHE A 952 10.14 -36.68 11.83
N ALA A 953 10.24 -37.99 11.59
CA ALA A 953 11.27 -38.84 12.21
C ALA A 953 12.69 -38.52 11.70
N GLU A 954 12.85 -38.24 10.40
CA GLU A 954 14.14 -37.89 9.78
C GLU A 954 14.75 -36.62 10.38
N VAL A 955 13.94 -35.59 10.61
CA VAL A 955 14.39 -34.29 11.14
C VAL A 955 14.42 -34.24 12.68
N GLY A 956 14.09 -35.34 13.35
CA GLY A 956 14.12 -35.45 14.82
C GLY A 956 12.93 -34.83 15.55
N GLY A 957 11.79 -34.64 14.88
CA GLY A 957 10.56 -34.11 15.48
C GLY A 957 10.66 -32.67 15.98
N LEU A 958 9.78 -32.28 16.90
CA LEU A 958 9.84 -30.96 17.55
C LEU A 958 10.97 -30.94 18.57
N ASP A 959 11.74 -29.85 18.63
CA ASP A 959 12.80 -29.71 19.64
C ASP A 959 12.19 -29.35 21.00
N GLU A 960 12.32 -30.27 21.95
CA GLU A 960 11.75 -30.16 23.30
C GLU A 960 12.37 -29.03 24.13
N ALA A 961 13.45 -28.40 23.68
CA ALA A 961 13.94 -27.17 24.30
C ALA A 961 13.04 -25.94 24.02
N TYR A 962 12.22 -25.98 22.97
CA TYR A 962 11.14 -25.02 22.74
C TYR A 962 9.86 -25.52 23.41
N LYS A 963 9.57 -25.00 24.61
CA LYS A 963 8.40 -25.41 25.40
C LYS A 963 7.09 -24.85 24.85
N VAL A 964 7.10 -23.63 24.29
CA VAL A 964 5.89 -22.90 23.89
C VAL A 964 6.05 -22.18 22.55
N ALA A 965 7.05 -21.33 22.37
CA ALA A 965 7.20 -20.52 21.15
C ALA A 965 8.23 -21.13 20.18
N PHE A 966 8.09 -20.78 18.90
CA PHE A 966 9.02 -21.11 17.80
C PHE A 966 9.28 -22.59 17.52
N ASN A 967 8.57 -23.52 18.17
CA ASN A 967 8.75 -24.96 17.96
C ASN A 967 8.39 -25.40 16.53
N ASP A 968 7.35 -24.80 15.96
CA ASP A 968 6.87 -25.02 14.60
C ASP A 968 7.80 -24.39 13.55
N VAL A 969 8.29 -23.18 13.84
CA VAL A 969 9.30 -22.51 13.02
C VAL A 969 10.60 -23.32 12.99
N ASP A 970 11.12 -23.75 14.14
CA ASP A 970 12.30 -24.62 14.23
C ASP A 970 12.12 -25.92 13.43
N LEU A 971 10.97 -26.58 13.57
CA LEU A 971 10.65 -27.78 12.81
C LEU A 971 10.69 -27.51 11.29
N CYS A 972 10.08 -26.43 10.82
CA CYS A 972 10.13 -26.03 9.42
C CYS A 972 11.56 -25.75 8.94
N MET A 973 12.39 -25.11 9.77
CA MET A 973 13.80 -24.85 9.46
C MET A 973 14.60 -26.15 9.32
N LYS A 974 14.39 -27.14 10.20
CA LYS A 974 15.01 -28.47 10.07
C LYS A 974 14.57 -29.20 8.81
N ILE A 975 13.28 -29.13 8.46
CA ILE A 975 12.72 -29.72 7.24
C ILE A 975 13.36 -29.08 5.98
N ARG A 976 13.47 -27.76 5.95
CA ARG A 976 14.13 -27.05 4.84
C ARG A 976 15.62 -27.38 4.74
N LYS A 977 16.31 -27.50 5.88
CA LYS A 977 17.73 -27.92 5.93
C LYS A 977 17.94 -29.34 5.41
N ALA A 978 16.95 -30.22 5.56
CA ALA A 978 16.94 -31.55 4.95
C ALA A 978 16.60 -31.56 3.45
N GLY A 979 16.29 -30.39 2.85
CA GLY A 979 16.06 -30.23 1.42
C GLY A 979 14.59 -30.35 0.99
N TYR A 980 13.65 -30.38 1.93
CA TYR A 980 12.22 -30.44 1.64
C TYR A 980 11.59 -29.04 1.60
N LEU A 981 10.51 -28.92 0.83
CA LEU A 981 9.67 -27.74 0.74
C LEU A 981 8.64 -27.69 1.87
N ILE A 982 8.35 -26.49 2.35
CA ILE A 982 7.16 -26.19 3.16
C ILE A 982 6.14 -25.55 2.22
N VAL A 983 4.91 -26.04 2.23
CA VAL A 983 3.83 -25.54 1.37
C VAL A 983 2.73 -24.92 2.22
N TYR A 984 2.31 -23.71 1.87
CA TYR A 984 1.05 -23.14 2.34
C TYR A 984 -0.03 -23.39 1.28
N THR A 985 -1.20 -23.87 1.70
CA THR A 985 -2.38 -23.99 0.84
C THR A 985 -3.52 -23.11 1.35
N PRO A 986 -4.08 -22.22 0.51
CA PRO A 986 -5.22 -21.36 0.89
C PRO A 986 -6.56 -22.13 0.90
N TYR A 987 -6.54 -23.39 0.48
CA TYR A 987 -7.74 -24.20 0.23
C TYR A 987 -8.11 -25.12 1.40
N ALA A 988 -7.20 -25.32 2.36
CA ALA A 988 -7.52 -25.92 3.66
C ALA A 988 -7.79 -24.78 4.65
N GLN A 989 -9.04 -24.65 5.11
CA GLN A 989 -9.51 -23.50 5.88
C GLN A 989 -10.11 -23.91 7.22
N LEU A 990 -9.65 -23.28 8.30
CA LEU A 990 -10.10 -23.52 9.66
C LEU A 990 -10.18 -22.21 10.46
N TYR A 991 -11.06 -22.15 11.46
CA TYR A 991 -11.00 -21.13 12.51
C TYR A 991 -10.05 -21.58 13.63
N HIS A 992 -9.35 -20.61 14.22
CA HIS A 992 -8.50 -20.80 15.40
C HIS A 992 -8.95 -19.84 16.50
N TYR A 993 -9.44 -20.36 17.62
CA TYR A 993 -9.96 -19.58 18.76
C TYR A 993 -8.84 -19.15 19.73
N GLU A 994 -7.68 -18.77 19.18
CA GLU A 994 -6.39 -18.58 19.85
C GLU A 994 -6.45 -17.95 21.27
N SER A 995 -5.54 -18.39 22.15
CA SER A 995 -5.29 -17.84 23.50
C SER A 995 -6.39 -17.99 24.54
N VAL A 996 -7.49 -18.71 24.24
CA VAL A 996 -8.56 -19.00 25.21
C VAL A 996 -8.11 -20.00 26.30
N SER A 997 -7.21 -20.94 25.99
CA SER A 997 -6.69 -21.93 26.95
C SER A 997 -5.39 -21.51 27.64
N ARG A 998 -4.59 -20.64 27.01
CA ARG A 998 -3.22 -20.28 27.44
C ARG A 998 -3.14 -18.95 28.21
N GLY A 999 -3.99 -17.97 27.90
CA GLY A 999 -3.85 -16.59 28.38
C GLY A 999 -2.65 -15.84 27.78
N SER A 1000 -2.49 -14.56 28.15
CA SER A 1000 -1.45 -13.66 27.65
C SER A 1000 -0.04 -14.01 28.14
N GLU A 1001 1.01 -13.54 27.45
CA GLU A 1001 2.42 -13.63 27.87
C GLU A 1001 2.77 -12.48 28.84
N ASP A 1002 2.12 -12.47 30.00
CA ASP A 1002 2.05 -11.31 30.91
C ASP A 1002 2.79 -11.49 32.25
N THR A 1003 3.28 -12.68 32.56
CA THR A 1003 4.05 -12.92 33.80
C THR A 1003 5.56 -12.86 33.56
N PRO A 1004 6.37 -12.43 34.56
CA PRO A 1004 7.82 -12.38 34.42
C PRO A 1004 8.46 -13.72 33.99
N GLU A 1005 7.93 -14.84 34.48
CA GLU A 1005 8.43 -16.18 34.16
C GLU A 1005 8.14 -16.55 32.70
N LYS A 1006 6.96 -16.18 32.20
CA LYS A 1006 6.53 -16.37 30.80
C LYS A 1006 7.39 -15.55 29.85
N VAL A 1007 7.63 -14.29 30.18
CA VAL A 1007 8.52 -13.39 29.43
C VAL A 1007 9.96 -13.91 29.42
N GLU A 1008 10.50 -14.35 30.56
CA GLU A 1008 11.86 -14.90 30.61
C GLU A 1008 11.99 -16.20 29.81
N ARG A 1009 11.00 -17.09 29.88
CA ARG A 1009 10.94 -18.30 29.03
C ARG A 1009 10.94 -17.92 27.55
N PHE A 1010 10.06 -17.02 27.14
CA PHE A 1010 9.97 -16.55 25.74
C PHE A 1010 11.29 -15.95 25.26
N ASN A 1011 11.91 -15.07 26.05
CA ASN A 1011 13.23 -14.52 25.74
C ASN A 1011 14.32 -15.60 25.66
N GLY A 1012 14.24 -16.65 26.48
CA GLY A 1012 15.10 -17.83 26.38
C GLY A 1012 14.93 -18.58 25.06
N GLU A 1013 13.69 -18.77 24.60
CA GLU A 1013 13.38 -19.40 23.31
C GLU A 1013 13.84 -18.53 22.13
N VAL A 1014 13.70 -17.19 22.22
CA VAL A 1014 14.26 -16.24 21.24
C VAL A 1014 15.78 -16.39 21.16
N ARG A 1015 16.49 -16.39 22.30
CA ARG A 1015 17.96 -16.55 22.33
C ARG A 1015 18.38 -17.87 21.70
N ARG A 1016 17.70 -18.97 22.02
CA ARG A 1016 17.96 -20.28 21.42
C ARG A 1016 17.77 -20.24 19.91
N PHE A 1017 16.68 -19.63 19.43
CA PHE A 1017 16.42 -19.52 18.00
C PHE A 1017 17.53 -18.74 17.29
N MET A 1018 17.96 -17.61 17.87
CA MET A 1018 19.10 -16.84 17.36
C MET A 1018 20.41 -17.64 17.38
N GLU A 1019 20.65 -18.48 18.40
CA GLU A 1019 21.83 -19.35 18.47
C GLU A 1019 21.85 -20.45 17.39
N LEU A 1020 20.69 -21.01 17.06
CA LEU A 1020 20.58 -22.11 16.09
C LEU A 1020 20.42 -21.64 14.65
N TRP A 1021 19.69 -20.55 14.43
CA TRP A 1021 19.20 -20.09 13.13
C TRP A 1021 19.55 -18.62 12.84
N GLY A 1022 20.47 -18.03 13.60
CA GLY A 1022 20.88 -16.64 13.43
C GLY A 1022 21.51 -16.35 12.06
N ASP A 1023 22.25 -17.31 11.50
CA ASP A 1023 22.83 -17.19 10.15
C ASP A 1023 21.74 -17.18 9.07
N GLU A 1024 20.73 -18.05 9.19
CA GLU A 1024 19.57 -18.07 8.29
C GLU A 1024 18.71 -16.80 8.44
N LEU A 1025 18.51 -16.29 9.65
CA LEU A 1025 17.83 -15.01 9.88
C LEU A 1025 18.59 -13.84 9.26
N ALA A 1026 19.92 -13.82 9.40
CA ALA A 1026 20.77 -12.78 8.83
C ALA A 1026 20.81 -12.83 7.29
N ALA A 1027 20.70 -14.03 6.71
CA ALA A 1027 20.57 -14.20 5.26
C ALA A 1027 19.23 -13.67 4.70
N GLY A 1028 18.19 -13.63 5.54
CA GLY A 1028 16.84 -13.24 5.18
C GLY A 1028 15.97 -14.42 4.74
N ASP A 1029 14.64 -14.24 4.81
CA ASP A 1029 13.69 -15.24 4.36
C ASP A 1029 13.66 -15.30 2.82
N PRO A 1030 13.97 -16.43 2.16
CA PRO A 1030 13.96 -16.49 0.70
C PRO A 1030 12.58 -16.27 0.09
N TYR A 1031 11.49 -16.48 0.83
CA TYR A 1031 10.13 -16.27 0.33
C TYR A 1031 9.58 -14.88 0.65
N TYR A 1032 10.42 -13.99 1.19
CA TYR A 1032 10.11 -12.60 1.52
C TYR A 1032 11.20 -11.67 1.03
N ASN A 1033 10.84 -10.72 0.17
CA ASN A 1033 11.83 -9.84 -0.43
C ASN A 1033 12.44 -8.87 0.61
N LYS A 1034 13.76 -8.66 0.57
CA LYS A 1034 14.50 -7.79 1.50
C LYS A 1034 14.04 -6.32 1.52
N ASN A 1035 13.37 -5.89 0.45
CA ASN A 1035 12.83 -4.54 0.28
C ASN A 1035 11.47 -4.35 0.98
N LEU A 1036 10.91 -5.42 1.55
CA LEU A 1036 9.66 -5.39 2.32
C LEU A 1036 9.96 -5.26 3.82
N SER A 1037 9.01 -4.67 4.56
CA SER A 1037 9.16 -4.42 6.00
C SER A 1037 9.22 -5.71 6.81
N LEU A 1038 10.16 -5.79 7.74
CA LEU A 1038 10.21 -6.83 8.79
C LEU A 1038 9.58 -6.34 10.12
N VAL A 1039 9.00 -5.14 10.12
CA VAL A 1039 8.32 -4.56 11.29
C VAL A 1039 6.83 -4.88 11.24
N TYR A 1040 6.24 -4.85 10.04
CA TYR A 1040 4.81 -5.05 9.82
C TYR A 1040 4.53 -6.35 9.04
N GLU A 1041 3.35 -6.92 9.26
CA GLU A 1041 2.92 -8.22 8.70
C GLU A 1041 2.20 -8.08 7.33
N ASP A 1042 2.23 -6.90 6.72
CA ASP A 1042 1.35 -6.48 5.60
C ASP A 1042 2.06 -6.26 4.25
N PHE A 1043 3.33 -6.67 4.12
CA PHE A 1043 4.11 -6.55 2.88
C PHE A 1043 4.26 -5.11 2.38
N ARG A 1044 4.20 -4.12 3.27
CA ARG A 1044 4.59 -2.75 2.90
C ARG A 1044 6.10 -2.66 2.65
N GLU A 1045 6.49 -1.65 1.89
CA GLU A 1045 7.90 -1.35 1.62
C GLU A 1045 8.65 -1.02 2.92
N ARG A 1046 9.94 -1.35 2.94
CA ARG A 1046 10.82 -1.01 4.05
C ARG A 1046 11.10 0.50 4.05
N GLU A 1047 10.92 1.13 5.21
CA GLU A 1047 11.22 2.56 5.45
C GLU A 1047 12.71 2.90 5.33
#